data_AF-A0A8D9HJT1-F1
#
_entry.id   AF-A0A8D9HJT1-F1
#
_cell.length_a   1.000
_cell.length_b   1.000
_cell.length_c   1.000
_cell.angle_alpha   90.00
_cell.angle_beta   90.00
_cell.angle_gamma   90.00
#
_symmetry.space_group_name_H-M   'P 1'
#
loop_
_entity.id
_entity.type
_entity.pdbx_description
1 polymer ?
#
loop_
_entity_poly.entity_id
_entity_poly.type
_entity_poly.pdbx_seq_one_letter_code
_entity_poly.pdbx_strand_id
1 'polypeptide(L)'
;MNALLLAKPAGLKKNLAMMDMECSLKFLTSIFLILFLLGSYSAYENVRLVDAREDNEKHYVTLQVDASNATGRPIPETLFGIFFEEINHAGAGGLWAELVSNRGFEAGGQIIPSSIWPWSIIGDESTISVVTDRSSCFERNKIALRMEVLCNSSGCPSEGVGVYNPGYWGMNIEEGKKYKVTLYVRSTGDIDVSVSLTSSNGSLTLASEQIIALASEVSKWTKKEMLLEANGTDDGARLQLTTTKNGSIWFDQVSAMPVDTYKGHGFRNDLFQMMVDLKPRFIRFPGGCYVEGAWLSNAFHWKETVGAWEERPGHFGDVWKYWTDDGLGHFEFFQLAEDLGAAPIWVFNSGISHHDQVETAHIMPFVQEALDGIEFARGDANSTWGSVRAAMGHPKPFGLKYVAVGNEDCWQKYTYYKGNYLVFYNTIKKAYPDIKIISNCDGSSQPLDHPADYYDFHVYKPSKELFSMSHKFDNTSRDGPKAFVSEYAAKSETDANKGNLLAALGEAGFLLGLEKNSDVVGMVSYAPLFLNTNDRGWIPDAIVFNSSHLYGTPSYWVQQFFTESSGATLLSSTMEGNTSYVEASAISFQSNGSDYIQIKAVNFANVTVELKVKMTGLESSNTKVSAKKKKVLTSASVMDENSFSNPEMIAPQETLVVMRETFVLAPYSFSSFDI
;
A
#
# COMPACT_ATOMS: atom_id res chain seq x y z
N MET A 1 -17.37 -28.29 71.97
CA MET A 1 -17.29 -29.02 73.26
C MET A 1 -18.02 -30.33 73.05
N ASN A 2 -17.42 -31.48 73.41
CA ASN A 2 -17.84 -32.87 73.06
C ASN A 2 -17.77 -33.18 71.54
N ALA A 3 -16.92 -34.05 70.98
CA ALA A 3 -15.96 -35.09 71.44
C ALA A 3 -16.49 -36.54 71.58
N LEU A 4 -15.64 -37.50 71.13
CA LEU A 4 -15.69 -38.98 71.24
C LEU A 4 -16.77 -39.75 70.44
N LEU A 5 -16.64 -41.05 70.11
CA LEU A 5 -15.54 -41.99 69.74
C LEU A 5 -16.20 -43.37 69.40
N LEU A 6 -15.41 -44.42 69.09
CA LEU A 6 -15.77 -45.87 68.99
C LEU A 6 -16.42 -46.33 67.66
N ALA A 7 -16.23 -47.55 67.12
CA ALA A 7 -15.21 -48.61 67.32
C ALA A 7 -15.19 -49.63 66.15
N LYS A 8 -14.14 -50.47 66.08
CA LYS A 8 -13.94 -51.69 65.22
C LYS A 8 -14.85 -52.87 65.67
N PRO A 9 -14.93 -54.09 65.03
CA PRO A 9 -14.02 -54.77 64.06
C PRO A 9 -14.78 -55.37 62.83
N ALA A 10 -14.41 -56.42 62.05
CA ALA A 10 -13.31 -57.43 61.97
C ALA A 10 -13.17 -58.01 60.52
N GLY A 11 -12.22 -58.95 60.26
CA GLY A 11 -12.44 -60.02 59.24
C GLY A 11 -11.34 -60.38 58.20
N LEU A 12 -10.44 -61.30 58.57
CA LEU A 12 -9.68 -62.31 57.76
C LEU A 12 -9.25 -62.11 56.27
N LYS A 13 -7.91 -62.15 56.08
CA LYS A 13 -7.11 -63.04 55.18
C LYS A 13 -7.55 -63.33 53.72
N LYS A 14 -6.65 -63.02 52.77
CA LYS A 14 -6.01 -64.02 51.85
C LYS A 14 -4.80 -63.44 51.09
N ASN A 15 -3.61 -64.04 51.28
CA ASN A 15 -2.45 -63.91 50.39
C ASN A 15 -2.36 -65.20 49.56
N LEU A 16 -2.50 -65.15 48.23
CA LEU A 16 -1.91 -66.07 47.23
C LEU A 16 -2.27 -65.65 45.78
N ALA A 17 -1.75 -64.51 45.28
CA ALA A 17 -2.09 -64.03 43.92
C ALA A 17 -1.08 -63.06 43.27
N MET A 18 0.20 -63.04 43.69
CA MET A 18 1.14 -61.96 43.30
C MET A 18 2.36 -62.36 42.44
N MET A 19 2.58 -63.64 42.13
CA MET A 19 3.76 -64.08 41.35
C MET A 19 3.50 -64.40 39.87
N ASP A 20 2.28 -64.78 39.46
CA ASP A 20 1.98 -65.05 38.05
C ASP A 20 1.72 -63.79 37.21
N MET A 21 1.38 -62.66 37.86
CA MET A 21 0.91 -61.47 37.15
C MET A 21 2.04 -60.68 36.47
N GLU A 22 3.25 -60.64 37.06
CA GLU A 22 4.41 -59.94 36.44
C GLU A 22 4.96 -60.65 35.20
N CYS A 23 4.95 -61.99 35.18
CA CYS A 23 5.47 -62.76 34.06
C CYS A 23 4.55 -62.64 32.83
N SER A 24 3.23 -62.72 33.05
CA SER A 24 2.21 -62.49 32.03
C SER A 24 2.28 -61.07 31.45
N LEU A 25 2.43 -60.04 32.29
CA LEU A 25 2.48 -58.65 31.85
C LEU A 25 3.71 -58.34 30.97
N LYS A 26 4.87 -58.92 31.29
CA LYS A 26 6.10 -58.80 30.47
C LYS A 26 6.00 -59.51 29.13
N PHE A 27 5.27 -60.64 29.06
CA PHE A 27 5.03 -61.36 27.81
C PHE A 27 4.06 -60.60 26.90
N LEU A 28 2.95 -60.09 27.46
CA LEU A 28 1.96 -59.27 26.74
C LEU A 28 2.55 -57.95 26.21
N THR A 29 3.37 -57.25 27.00
CA THR A 29 4.04 -56.02 26.54
C THR A 29 5.07 -56.28 25.44
N SER A 30 5.78 -57.41 25.48
CA SER A 30 6.71 -57.82 24.41
C SER A 30 5.98 -58.13 23.10
N ILE A 31 4.84 -58.82 23.17
CA ILE A 31 3.98 -59.07 22.00
C ILE A 31 3.41 -57.76 21.42
N PHE A 32 2.96 -56.84 22.28
CA PHE A 32 2.49 -55.52 21.83
C PHE A 32 3.60 -54.72 21.15
N LEU A 33 4.84 -54.72 21.66
CA LEU A 33 5.96 -54.06 20.98
C LEU A 33 6.25 -54.67 19.62
N ILE A 34 6.25 -56.01 19.50
CA ILE A 34 6.50 -56.70 18.22
C ILE A 34 5.38 -56.41 17.21
N LEU A 35 4.12 -56.43 17.64
CA LEU A 35 2.99 -56.06 16.79
C LEU A 35 3.01 -54.59 16.38
N PHE A 36 3.43 -53.69 17.26
CA PHE A 36 3.58 -52.26 16.95
C PHE A 36 4.74 -52.01 15.97
N LEU A 37 5.86 -52.72 16.13
CA LEU A 37 7.01 -52.66 15.20
C LEU A 37 6.68 -53.27 13.83
N LEU A 38 5.95 -54.39 13.78
CA LEU A 38 5.47 -54.97 12.52
C LEU A 38 4.41 -54.10 11.85
N GLY A 39 3.51 -53.50 12.63
CA GLY A 39 2.51 -52.55 12.14
C GLY A 39 3.14 -51.26 11.58
N SER A 40 4.14 -50.72 12.27
CA SER A 40 4.87 -49.53 11.79
C SER A 40 5.82 -49.84 10.62
N TYR A 41 6.43 -51.04 10.56
CA TYR A 41 7.18 -51.48 9.37
C TYR A 41 6.26 -51.69 8.16
N SER A 42 5.08 -52.30 8.35
CA SER A 42 4.06 -52.44 7.31
C SER A 42 3.49 -51.10 6.86
N ALA A 43 3.26 -50.16 7.79
CA ALA A 43 2.87 -48.80 7.45
C ALA A 43 3.98 -48.06 6.68
N TYR A 44 5.25 -48.23 7.06
CA TYR A 44 6.39 -47.64 6.37
C TYR A 44 6.61 -48.22 4.97
N GLU A 45 6.46 -49.54 4.78
CA GLU A 45 6.45 -50.19 3.46
C GLU A 45 5.27 -49.70 2.60
N ASN A 46 4.06 -49.58 3.17
CA ASN A 46 2.90 -49.06 2.43
C ASN A 46 3.06 -47.57 2.08
N VAL A 47 3.60 -46.74 2.96
CA VAL A 47 3.93 -45.33 2.64
C VAL A 47 4.98 -45.28 1.53
N ARG A 48 6.07 -46.08 1.61
CA ARG A 48 7.06 -46.21 0.54
C ARG A 48 6.46 -46.71 -0.78
N LEU A 49 5.49 -47.61 -0.75
CA LEU A 49 4.81 -48.16 -1.94
C LEU A 49 3.72 -47.24 -2.49
N VAL A 50 3.26 -46.25 -1.72
CA VAL A 50 2.38 -45.16 -2.17
C VAL A 50 3.22 -44.02 -2.76
N ASP A 51 4.26 -43.55 -2.05
CA ASP A 51 5.26 -42.60 -2.57
C ASP A 51 5.85 -43.08 -3.90
N ALA A 52 6.29 -44.35 -3.97
CA ALA A 52 6.86 -44.92 -5.19
C ALA A 52 5.83 -45.27 -6.28
N ARG A 53 4.54 -44.93 -6.12
CA ARG A 53 3.49 -45.13 -7.12
C ARG A 53 2.84 -43.85 -7.65
N GLU A 54 2.96 -42.72 -6.95
CA GLU A 54 2.53 -41.42 -7.51
C GLU A 54 3.61 -40.76 -8.39
N ASP A 55 4.89 -41.09 -8.19
CA ASP A 55 6.04 -40.39 -8.79
C ASP A 55 6.39 -40.81 -10.25
N ASN A 56 5.39 -40.99 -11.12
CA ASN A 56 5.63 -41.32 -12.54
C ASN A 56 4.58 -40.84 -13.56
N GLU A 57 3.53 -40.11 -13.16
CA GLU A 57 2.78 -39.30 -14.13
C GLU A 57 3.56 -38.03 -14.44
N LYS A 58 4.11 -37.94 -15.65
CA LYS A 58 4.71 -36.69 -16.12
C LYS A 58 3.64 -35.62 -16.31
N HIS A 59 3.51 -34.73 -15.34
CA HIS A 59 2.72 -33.51 -15.50
C HIS A 59 3.39 -32.60 -16.54
N TYR A 60 2.80 -32.53 -17.74
CA TYR A 60 3.22 -31.60 -18.78
C TYR A 60 2.01 -30.90 -19.39
N VAL A 61 2.23 -29.65 -19.78
CA VAL A 61 1.29 -28.83 -20.56
C VAL A 61 2.04 -28.30 -21.79
N THR A 62 1.33 -28.08 -22.88
CA THR A 62 1.91 -27.50 -24.10
C THR A 62 1.33 -26.12 -24.34
N LEU A 63 2.20 -25.12 -24.45
CA LEU A 63 1.85 -23.78 -24.92
C LEU A 63 2.23 -23.68 -26.41
N GLN A 64 1.23 -23.64 -27.27
CA GLN A 64 1.43 -23.29 -28.68
C GLN A 64 1.41 -21.77 -28.80
N VAL A 65 2.43 -21.17 -29.42
CA VAL A 65 2.57 -19.72 -29.62
C VAL A 65 2.79 -19.44 -31.10
N ASP A 66 1.90 -18.66 -31.71
CA ASP A 66 2.14 -18.07 -33.03
C ASP A 66 2.85 -16.72 -32.82
N ALA A 67 4.13 -16.67 -33.20
CA ALA A 67 4.96 -15.47 -33.13
C ALA A 67 4.92 -14.65 -34.43
N SER A 68 3.99 -14.93 -35.35
CA SER A 68 3.80 -14.10 -36.54
C SER A 68 3.05 -12.81 -36.21
N ASN A 69 3.48 -11.70 -36.84
CA ASN A 69 2.82 -10.40 -36.70
C ASN A 69 1.35 -10.37 -37.19
N ALA A 70 0.87 -11.45 -37.83
CA ALA A 70 -0.48 -11.53 -38.39
C ALA A 70 -1.56 -11.84 -37.35
N THR A 71 -1.21 -12.45 -36.22
CA THR A 71 -2.17 -12.90 -35.19
C THR A 71 -1.98 -12.22 -33.82
N GLY A 72 -0.90 -11.44 -33.67
CA GLY A 72 -0.66 -10.62 -32.48
C GLY A 72 -1.66 -9.47 -32.30
N ARG A 73 -1.93 -9.09 -31.04
CA ARG A 73 -2.84 -7.98 -30.68
C ARG A 73 -2.11 -6.96 -29.80
N PRO A 74 -2.23 -5.64 -30.04
CA PRO A 74 -1.57 -4.64 -29.21
C PRO A 74 -2.21 -4.57 -27.81
N ILE A 75 -1.38 -4.66 -26.78
CA ILE A 75 -1.76 -4.44 -25.38
C ILE A 75 -1.83 -2.93 -25.13
N PRO A 76 -2.84 -2.40 -24.43
CA PRO A 76 -2.91 -0.99 -24.07
C PRO A 76 -1.64 -0.50 -23.36
N GLU A 77 -1.14 0.68 -23.75
CA GLU A 77 -0.03 1.36 -23.05
C GLU A 77 -0.35 1.68 -21.59
N THR A 78 -1.62 1.61 -21.19
CA THR A 78 -2.13 1.88 -19.84
C THR A 78 -2.40 0.62 -19.03
N LEU A 79 -2.04 -0.58 -19.50
CA LEU A 79 -2.56 -1.82 -18.89
C LEU A 79 -2.18 -1.96 -17.41
N PHE A 80 -0.91 -1.72 -17.03
CA PHE A 80 -0.45 -1.86 -15.65
C PHE A 80 -0.08 -0.51 -15.02
N GLY A 81 -0.61 -0.26 -13.83
CA GLY A 81 -0.34 0.94 -13.04
C GLY A 81 -0.48 0.66 -11.55
N ILE A 82 -0.55 1.72 -10.75
CA ILE A 82 -0.66 1.64 -9.29
C ILE A 82 -1.90 2.35 -8.77
N PHE A 83 -2.37 1.90 -7.61
CA PHE A 83 -3.42 2.53 -6.84
C PHE A 83 -2.84 3.21 -5.59
N PHE A 84 -3.43 4.33 -5.18
CA PHE A 84 -3.09 5.01 -3.95
C PHE A 84 -4.35 5.58 -3.28
N GLU A 85 -4.50 5.29 -1.98
CA GLU A 85 -5.34 6.01 -1.04
C GLU A 85 -4.60 6.17 0.29
N GLU A 86 -5.07 7.05 1.17
CA GLU A 86 -4.49 7.25 2.51
C GLU A 86 -4.98 6.17 3.49
N ILE A 87 -4.50 4.95 3.29
CA ILE A 87 -4.72 3.76 4.12
C ILE A 87 -3.39 3.30 4.73
N ASN A 88 -3.40 2.69 5.92
CA ASN A 88 -2.21 2.11 6.56
C ASN A 88 -1.00 3.09 6.66
N HIS A 89 -1.24 4.41 6.77
CA HIS A 89 -0.23 5.47 6.70
C HIS A 89 0.55 5.52 5.36
N ALA A 90 -0.09 5.20 4.23
CA ALA A 90 0.52 5.19 2.90
C ALA A 90 1.14 6.53 2.50
N GLY A 91 0.50 7.66 2.85
CA GLY A 91 1.00 9.01 2.60
C GLY A 91 1.57 9.62 3.87
N ALA A 92 0.70 10.04 4.78
CA ALA A 92 1.04 10.65 6.06
C ALA A 92 1.76 9.66 6.99
N GLY A 93 3.09 9.75 7.04
CA GLY A 93 3.95 8.80 7.76
C GLY A 93 4.49 7.65 6.90
N GLY A 94 4.29 7.74 5.58
CA GLY A 94 4.78 6.80 4.58
C GLY A 94 5.49 7.52 3.44
N LEU A 95 4.82 7.61 2.28
CA LEU A 95 5.39 8.20 1.07
C LEU A 95 5.70 9.69 1.22
N TRP A 96 4.92 10.43 2.01
CA TRP A 96 5.17 11.85 2.29
C TRP A 96 6.21 11.99 3.41
N ALA A 97 7.30 12.71 3.15
CA ALA A 97 8.48 12.73 4.02
C ALA A 97 8.39 13.70 5.21
N GLU A 98 7.19 14.15 5.59
CA GLU A 98 6.97 14.85 6.86
C GLU A 98 7.20 13.88 8.01
N LEU A 99 8.11 14.22 8.92
CA LEU A 99 8.43 13.39 10.07
C LEU A 99 7.51 13.69 11.26
N VAL A 100 6.94 14.90 11.35
CA VAL A 100 6.15 15.33 12.50
C VAL A 100 4.66 15.00 12.32
N SER A 101 4.18 14.04 13.10
CA SER A 101 2.75 13.71 13.16
C SER A 101 1.99 14.77 13.97
N ASN A 102 0.78 15.15 13.53
CA ASN A 102 -0.03 16.23 14.13
C ASN A 102 0.76 17.56 14.24
N ARG A 103 1.42 17.98 13.15
CA ARG A 103 2.27 19.19 13.12
C ARG A 103 1.55 20.53 13.37
N GLY A 104 0.26 20.60 13.03
CA GLY A 104 -0.59 21.78 13.23
C GLY A 104 -1.52 21.69 14.45
N PHE A 105 -1.43 20.64 15.27
CA PHE A 105 -2.30 20.42 16.43
C PHE A 105 -3.81 20.29 16.14
N GLU A 106 -4.21 20.20 14.87
CA GLU A 106 -5.60 20.06 14.41
C GLU A 106 -6.17 18.63 14.59
N ALA A 107 -5.38 17.62 15.00
CA ALA A 107 -5.84 16.22 15.06
C ALA A 107 -6.94 15.90 16.09
N GLY A 108 -7.35 16.84 16.93
CA GLY A 108 -8.58 16.77 17.74
C GLY A 108 -9.80 17.44 17.11
N GLY A 109 -9.68 17.91 15.87
CA GLY A 109 -10.61 18.85 15.24
C GLY A 109 -10.68 20.19 15.99
N GLN A 110 -11.74 20.96 15.73
CA GLN A 110 -11.92 22.30 16.33
C GLN A 110 -12.37 22.30 17.81
N ILE A 111 -12.29 21.16 18.50
CA ILE A 111 -12.60 21.04 19.93
C ILE A 111 -11.46 21.65 20.75
N ILE A 112 -11.75 22.30 21.88
CA ILE A 112 -10.75 22.91 22.76
C ILE A 112 -10.80 22.30 24.17
N PRO A 113 -9.67 21.80 24.72
CA PRO A 113 -8.40 21.59 24.03
C PRO A 113 -8.52 20.52 22.92
N SER A 114 -7.85 20.76 21.79
CA SER A 114 -7.61 19.76 20.74
C SER A 114 -6.57 18.76 21.23
N SER A 115 -6.61 17.55 20.66
CA SER A 115 -5.63 16.50 20.93
C SER A 115 -4.23 16.93 20.51
N ILE A 116 -3.29 16.87 21.45
CA ILE A 116 -1.86 17.02 21.15
C ILE A 116 -1.23 15.69 20.71
N TRP A 117 -1.92 14.54 20.77
CA TRP A 117 -1.32 13.25 20.40
C TRP A 117 -0.77 13.29 18.95
N PRO A 118 0.42 12.74 18.66
CA PRO A 118 1.29 11.95 19.55
C PRO A 118 2.32 12.78 20.35
N TRP A 119 2.22 14.12 20.37
CA TRP A 119 3.07 14.96 21.21
C TRP A 119 2.93 14.61 22.69
N SER A 120 4.05 14.68 23.41
CA SER A 120 4.17 14.34 24.83
C SER A 120 5.03 15.36 25.57
N ILE A 121 4.81 15.51 26.87
CA ILE A 121 5.44 16.53 27.71
C ILE A 121 6.84 16.08 28.19
N ILE A 122 7.80 17.01 28.18
CA ILE A 122 9.09 16.90 28.88
C ILE A 122 9.01 17.77 30.13
N GLY A 123 8.94 17.13 31.30
CA GLY A 123 8.71 17.79 32.58
C GLY A 123 7.49 17.18 33.30
N ASP A 124 6.98 17.90 34.29
CA ASP A 124 5.82 17.52 35.09
C ASP A 124 4.92 18.73 35.40
N GLU A 125 3.77 18.49 36.03
CA GLU A 125 2.80 19.56 36.39
C GLU A 125 3.39 20.65 37.32
N SER A 126 4.54 20.41 37.97
CA SER A 126 5.22 21.39 38.80
C SER A 126 6.17 22.32 38.02
N THR A 127 6.45 21.98 36.76
CA THR A 127 7.43 22.65 35.90
C THR A 127 6.86 23.14 34.58
N ILE A 128 5.79 22.52 34.07
CA ILE A 128 5.13 22.91 32.81
C ILE A 128 3.65 22.50 32.78
N SER A 129 2.81 23.34 32.15
CA SER A 129 1.47 22.99 31.72
C SER A 129 1.35 23.17 30.20
N VAL A 130 0.74 22.20 29.51
CA VAL A 130 0.59 22.21 28.05
C VAL A 130 -0.88 22.04 27.69
N VAL A 131 -1.40 22.96 26.89
CA VAL A 131 -2.78 22.95 26.38
C VAL A 131 -2.80 23.44 24.93
N THR A 132 -3.90 23.24 24.22
CA THR A 132 -4.15 23.84 22.91
C THR A 132 -5.25 24.91 23.01
N ASP A 133 -5.09 26.01 22.27
CA ASP A 133 -6.07 27.10 22.19
C ASP A 133 -6.24 27.62 20.75
N ARG A 134 -7.29 28.40 20.49
CA ARG A 134 -7.58 28.97 19.15
C ARG A 134 -6.80 30.26 18.87
N SER A 135 -5.49 30.27 19.12
CA SER A 135 -4.68 31.50 19.01
C SER A 135 -3.69 31.53 17.85
N SER A 136 -3.73 30.56 16.92
CA SER A 136 -2.93 30.57 15.68
C SER A 136 -3.16 31.84 14.83
N CYS A 137 -2.20 32.13 13.94
CA CYS A 137 -2.29 33.15 12.91
C CYS A 137 -2.96 32.70 11.61
N PHE A 138 -3.15 31.40 11.37
CA PHE A 138 -3.72 30.91 10.12
C PHE A 138 -5.26 30.93 10.18
N GLU A 139 -5.91 31.28 9.07
CA GLU A 139 -7.36 31.44 9.07
C GLU A 139 -8.09 30.10 8.89
N ARG A 140 -7.43 29.09 8.33
CA ARG A 140 -7.97 27.72 8.21
C ARG A 140 -7.52 26.82 9.36
N ASN A 141 -6.30 27.01 9.85
CA ASN A 141 -5.69 26.25 10.94
C ASN A 141 -5.65 27.12 12.20
N LYS A 142 -6.65 26.99 13.09
CA LYS A 142 -6.81 27.92 14.21
C LYS A 142 -6.19 27.44 15.50
N ILE A 143 -5.85 26.15 15.60
CA ILE A 143 -5.31 25.55 16.81
C ILE A 143 -3.83 25.85 16.94
N ALA A 144 -3.38 26.16 18.15
CA ALA A 144 -1.98 26.29 18.50
C ALA A 144 -1.70 25.61 19.84
N LEU A 145 -0.51 25.04 19.99
CA LEU A 145 -0.03 24.50 21.27
C LEU A 145 0.50 25.65 22.13
N ARG A 146 0.01 25.76 23.37
CA ARG A 146 0.52 26.68 24.40
C ARG A 146 1.21 25.90 25.51
N MET A 147 2.48 26.24 25.73
CA MET A 147 3.26 25.84 26.90
C MET A 147 3.28 27.00 27.90
N GLU A 148 2.74 26.77 29.09
CA GLU A 148 3.03 27.58 30.27
C GLU A 148 4.19 26.91 31.01
N VAL A 149 5.40 27.44 30.90
CA VAL A 149 6.50 27.02 31.76
C VAL A 149 6.26 27.60 33.15
N LEU A 150 6.44 26.79 34.20
CA LEU A 150 6.09 27.11 35.58
C LEU A 150 7.29 27.02 36.55
N CYS A 151 8.50 26.90 36.02
CA CYS A 151 9.71 26.69 36.81
C CYS A 151 9.87 27.76 37.92
N ASN A 152 9.99 27.26 39.15
CA ASN A 152 10.08 28.06 40.38
C ASN A 152 11.39 28.89 40.45
N SER A 153 11.59 29.62 41.54
CA SER A 153 12.82 30.37 41.84
C SER A 153 14.12 29.54 41.84
N SER A 154 14.03 28.21 41.81
CA SER A 154 15.13 27.27 41.58
C SER A 154 15.67 27.25 40.14
N GLY A 155 14.94 27.82 39.17
CA GLY A 155 15.18 27.67 37.74
C GLY A 155 14.56 26.40 37.15
N CYS A 156 14.53 26.29 35.83
CA CYS A 156 14.21 25.04 35.13
C CYS A 156 15.38 24.03 35.24
N PRO A 157 15.15 22.73 34.99
CA PRO A 157 16.21 21.76 34.72
C PRO A 157 17.18 22.23 33.63
N SER A 158 18.44 21.80 33.68
CA SER A 158 19.48 22.17 32.70
C SER A 158 19.14 21.75 31.26
N GLU A 159 18.45 20.62 31.11
CA GLU A 159 17.98 20.09 29.82
C GLU A 159 16.70 20.81 29.31
N GLY A 160 16.15 21.72 30.11
CA GLY A 160 14.89 22.41 29.89
C GLY A 160 13.65 21.56 30.16
N VAL A 161 12.49 22.17 29.90
CA VAL A 161 11.17 21.52 29.85
C VAL A 161 10.44 21.92 28.57
N GLY A 162 9.46 21.13 28.14
CA GLY A 162 8.73 21.40 26.90
C GLY A 162 7.95 20.21 26.38
N VAL A 163 8.06 19.94 25.09
CA VAL A 163 7.33 18.84 24.40
C VAL A 163 8.22 18.08 23.42
N TYR A 164 7.85 16.85 23.10
CA TYR A 164 8.43 16.08 22.00
C TYR A 164 7.36 15.42 21.12
N ASN A 165 7.70 15.19 19.87
CA ASN A 165 6.91 14.42 18.89
C ASN A 165 7.72 13.18 18.46
N PRO A 166 7.18 11.96 18.63
CA PRO A 166 7.86 10.72 18.21
C PRO A 166 7.74 10.44 16.69
N GLY A 167 7.14 11.35 15.93
CA GLY A 167 6.79 11.14 14.53
C GLY A 167 5.81 9.99 14.35
N TYR A 168 6.00 9.23 13.28
CA TYR A 168 5.18 8.08 12.93
C TYR A 168 5.84 6.78 13.45
N TRP A 169 5.78 6.60 14.77
CA TRP A 169 6.45 5.53 15.53
C TRP A 169 7.99 5.53 15.41
N GLY A 170 8.57 6.71 15.25
CA GLY A 170 10.00 6.93 15.05
C GLY A 170 10.25 7.85 13.85
N MET A 171 11.25 8.70 13.97
CA MET A 171 11.83 9.47 12.87
C MET A 171 13.13 8.77 12.45
N ASN A 172 13.29 8.46 11.17
CA ASN A 172 14.56 7.91 10.67
C ASN A 172 15.59 9.02 10.47
N ILE A 173 16.40 9.25 11.49
CA ILE A 173 17.47 10.24 11.50
C ILE A 173 18.78 9.52 11.21
N GLU A 174 19.51 9.96 10.18
CA GLU A 174 20.74 9.35 9.68
C GLU A 174 21.92 10.32 9.78
N GLU A 175 23.07 9.85 10.26
CA GLU A 175 24.31 10.64 10.39
C GLU A 175 24.71 11.30 9.06
N GLY A 176 25.06 12.59 9.12
CA GLY A 176 25.41 13.42 7.97
C GLY A 176 24.24 13.93 7.12
N LYS A 177 23.02 13.41 7.32
CA LYS A 177 21.83 13.97 6.66
C LYS A 177 21.37 15.26 7.33
N LYS A 178 20.62 16.06 6.55
CA LYS A 178 20.12 17.37 6.98
C LYS A 178 18.61 17.42 6.92
N TYR A 179 18.02 17.94 7.99
CA TYR A 179 16.59 18.02 8.21
C TYR A 179 16.20 19.48 8.35
N LYS A 180 15.32 19.95 7.47
CA LYS A 180 14.76 21.30 7.55
C LYS A 180 13.63 21.27 8.57
N VAL A 181 13.81 21.97 9.69
CA VAL A 181 12.77 22.16 10.69
C VAL A 181 12.18 23.56 10.54
N THR A 182 10.87 23.63 10.47
CA THR A 182 10.10 24.88 10.33
C THR A 182 9.04 24.91 11.41
N LEU A 183 8.88 26.03 12.10
CA LEU A 183 7.80 26.24 13.06
C LEU A 183 7.41 27.71 13.15
N TYR A 184 6.21 27.98 13.67
CA TYR A 184 5.80 29.31 14.08
C TYR A 184 5.84 29.38 15.61
N VAL A 185 6.38 30.47 16.13
CA VAL A 185 6.51 30.71 17.58
C VAL A 185 5.94 32.08 17.96
N ARG A 186 5.30 32.15 19.13
CA ARG A 186 4.92 33.38 19.82
C ARG A 186 5.26 33.26 21.31
N SER A 187 5.61 34.34 21.99
CA SER A 187 5.81 34.33 23.45
C SER A 187 5.40 35.67 24.08
N THR A 188 5.08 35.63 25.38
CA THR A 188 4.90 36.83 26.23
C THR A 188 6.21 37.34 26.82
N GLY A 189 7.29 36.55 26.76
CA GLY A 189 8.62 36.87 27.29
C GLY A 189 9.76 36.49 26.35
N ASP A 190 11.00 36.71 26.77
CA ASP A 190 12.18 36.25 26.05
C ASP A 190 12.21 34.73 26.02
N ILE A 191 12.73 34.13 24.94
CA ILE A 191 12.79 32.67 24.77
C ILE A 191 14.23 32.17 24.54
N ASP A 192 14.44 30.88 24.80
CA ASP A 192 15.66 30.10 24.54
C ASP A 192 15.26 28.66 24.14
N VAL A 193 14.51 28.53 23.04
CA VAL A 193 13.95 27.23 22.63
C VAL A 193 15.02 26.40 21.94
N SER A 194 15.42 25.30 22.57
CA SER A 194 16.15 24.20 21.95
C SER A 194 15.23 23.43 21.01
N VAL A 195 15.60 23.34 19.73
CA VAL A 195 14.93 22.53 18.72
C VAL A 195 15.87 21.40 18.35
N SER A 196 15.56 20.19 18.81
CA SER A 196 16.50 19.07 18.77
C SER A 196 15.90 17.79 18.21
N LEU A 197 16.66 17.09 17.38
CA LEU A 197 16.44 15.68 17.06
C LEU A 197 17.21 14.85 18.09
N THR A 198 16.51 13.98 18.81
CA THR A 198 17.09 13.13 19.85
C THR A 198 16.73 11.67 19.64
N SER A 199 17.48 10.76 20.28
CA SER A 199 17.13 9.35 20.34
C SER A 199 15.71 9.11 20.87
N SER A 200 15.15 7.93 20.61
CA SER A 200 13.77 7.54 21.02
C SER A 200 13.42 7.87 22.49
N ASN A 201 14.36 7.68 23.40
CA ASN A 201 14.25 7.97 24.83
C ASN A 201 14.67 9.40 25.23
N GLY A 202 15.23 10.19 24.32
CA GLY A 202 15.76 11.54 24.56
C GLY A 202 17.16 11.61 25.19
N SER A 203 17.86 10.50 25.41
CA SER A 203 19.16 10.51 26.11
C SER A 203 20.34 10.96 25.26
N LEU A 204 20.23 10.90 23.93
CA LEU A 204 21.25 11.32 22.98
C LEU A 204 20.69 12.41 22.07
N THR A 205 21.39 13.54 21.97
CA THR A 205 21.10 14.56 20.96
C THR A 205 21.81 14.21 19.66
N LEU A 206 21.05 14.05 18.59
CA LEU A 206 21.52 13.73 17.24
C LEU A 206 21.82 15.03 16.48
N ALA A 207 20.91 16.00 16.57
CA ALA A 207 21.08 17.36 16.06
C ALA A 207 20.34 18.36 16.96
N SER A 208 20.82 19.61 17.03
CA SER A 208 20.15 20.66 17.81
C SER A 208 20.50 22.05 17.28
N GLU A 209 19.52 22.95 17.31
CA GLU A 209 19.67 24.38 17.08
C GLU A 209 18.85 25.18 18.10
N GLN A 210 19.17 26.48 18.26
CA GLN A 210 18.60 27.32 19.32
C GLN A 210 17.83 28.53 18.77
N ILE A 211 16.59 28.72 19.23
CA ILE A 211 15.79 29.93 19.00
C ILE A 211 15.91 30.83 20.22
N ILE A 212 16.93 31.69 20.20
CA ILE A 212 17.07 32.79 21.16
C ILE A 212 16.43 34.03 20.55
N ALA A 213 15.44 34.61 21.24
CA ALA A 213 14.77 35.83 20.82
C ALA A 213 14.26 36.63 22.03
N LEU A 214 14.23 37.96 21.89
CA LEU A 214 13.60 38.85 22.86
C LEU A 214 12.07 38.83 22.72
N ALA A 215 11.36 39.13 23.80
CA ALA A 215 9.90 39.21 23.82
C ALA A 215 9.31 40.11 22.71
N SER A 216 10.01 41.20 22.35
CA SER A 216 9.60 42.09 21.26
C SER A 216 9.60 41.40 19.89
N GLU A 217 10.55 40.49 19.63
CA GLU A 217 10.73 39.78 18.36
C GLU A 217 9.73 38.64 18.16
N VAL A 218 9.21 38.05 19.25
CA VAL A 218 8.22 36.95 19.24
C VAL A 218 6.88 37.32 19.88
N SER A 219 6.64 38.61 20.12
CA SER A 219 5.34 39.14 20.60
C SER A 219 4.18 38.87 19.64
N LYS A 220 4.50 38.57 18.37
CA LYS A 220 3.61 38.09 17.32
C LYS A 220 4.13 36.76 16.80
N TRP A 221 3.23 35.97 16.22
CA TRP A 221 3.58 34.76 15.47
C TRP A 221 4.67 35.04 14.46
N THR A 222 5.78 34.30 14.60
CA THR A 222 7.00 34.49 13.83
C THR A 222 7.46 33.14 13.32
N LYS A 223 7.59 33.01 11.99
CA LYS A 223 8.18 31.82 11.37
C LYS A 223 9.66 31.72 11.75
N LYS A 224 10.09 30.53 12.16
CA LYS A 224 11.47 30.14 12.37
C LYS A 224 11.76 28.93 11.50
N GLU A 225 12.93 28.96 10.88
CA GLU A 225 13.40 27.90 9.99
C GLU A 225 14.87 27.65 10.32
N MET A 226 15.23 26.39 10.46
CA MET A 226 16.59 25.94 10.77
C MET A 226 16.91 24.65 10.04
N LEU A 227 18.21 24.40 9.85
CA LEU A 227 18.73 23.21 9.19
C LEU A 227 19.52 22.39 10.20
N LEU A 228 18.96 21.26 10.62
CA LEU A 228 19.58 20.34 11.57
C LEU A 228 20.42 19.30 10.81
N GLU A 229 21.73 19.30 11.01
CA GLU A 229 22.63 18.27 10.52
C GLU A 229 22.87 17.21 11.61
N ALA A 230 22.59 15.95 11.30
CA ALA A 230 22.64 14.86 12.27
C ALA A 230 24.06 14.33 12.49
N ASN A 231 24.48 14.24 13.76
CA ASN A 231 25.77 13.72 14.20
C ASN A 231 25.69 12.24 14.64
N GLY A 232 24.63 11.54 14.26
CA GLY A 232 24.40 10.12 14.59
C GLY A 232 23.08 9.61 14.00
N THR A 233 22.92 8.29 13.99
CA THR A 233 21.76 7.59 13.43
C THR A 233 20.90 6.95 14.53
N ASP A 234 19.58 7.14 14.47
CA ASP A 234 18.55 6.45 15.28
C ASP A 234 17.24 6.43 14.47
N ASP A 235 16.61 5.28 14.33
CA ASP A 235 15.37 5.10 13.55
C ASP A 235 14.08 5.21 14.36
N GLY A 236 14.20 5.23 15.69
CA GLY A 236 13.15 5.56 16.64
C GLY A 236 13.23 7.01 17.13
N ALA A 237 14.03 7.87 16.48
CA ALA A 237 14.30 9.23 16.94
C ALA A 237 13.03 10.10 17.03
N ARG A 238 13.16 11.26 17.69
CA ARG A 238 12.05 12.19 17.96
C ARG A 238 12.51 13.63 17.84
N LEU A 239 11.59 14.52 17.50
CA LEU A 239 11.78 15.97 17.60
C LEU A 239 11.38 16.44 18.99
N GLN A 240 12.17 17.30 19.63
CA GLN A 240 11.82 17.96 20.87
C GLN A 240 12.02 19.48 20.83
N LEU A 241 11.12 20.19 21.51
CA LEU A 241 11.12 21.63 21.73
C LEU A 241 11.21 21.85 23.24
N THR A 242 12.36 22.30 23.76
CA THR A 242 12.56 22.58 25.21
C THR A 242 13.07 23.99 25.45
N THR A 243 12.84 24.52 26.66
CA THR A 243 13.22 25.88 27.07
C THR A 243 13.71 25.88 28.52
N THR A 244 14.63 26.77 28.88
CA THR A 244 15.05 26.96 30.29
C THR A 244 14.44 28.22 30.92
N LYS A 245 13.83 29.09 30.12
CA LYS A 245 13.09 30.27 30.59
C LYS A 245 11.65 29.96 30.99
N ASN A 246 11.26 30.58 32.09
CA ASN A 246 9.89 30.64 32.61
C ASN A 246 9.01 31.59 31.76
N GLY A 247 7.74 31.25 31.54
CA GLY A 247 6.79 32.06 30.77
C GLY A 247 5.92 31.27 29.78
N SER A 248 5.08 32.00 29.04
CA SER A 248 4.12 31.43 28.08
C SER A 248 4.69 31.44 26.67
N ILE A 249 4.83 30.26 26.06
CA ILE A 249 5.30 30.08 24.66
C ILE A 249 4.21 29.34 23.88
N TRP A 250 3.93 29.79 22.66
CA TRP A 250 3.06 29.09 21.71
C TRP A 250 3.86 28.57 20.53
N PHE A 251 3.49 27.38 20.06
CA PHE A 251 4.00 26.73 18.87
C PHE A 251 2.85 26.36 17.93
N ASP A 252 3.09 26.46 16.63
CA ASP A 252 2.18 26.03 15.58
C ASP A 252 2.96 25.65 14.31
N GLN A 253 2.36 24.83 13.45
CA GLN A 253 2.87 24.36 12.16
C GLN A 253 4.32 23.88 12.26
N VAL A 254 4.57 22.90 13.14
CA VAL A 254 5.91 22.37 13.41
C VAL A 254 6.23 21.22 12.46
N SER A 255 6.92 21.51 11.37
CA SER A 255 7.35 20.55 10.34
C SER A 255 8.83 20.17 10.50
N ALA A 256 9.17 18.91 10.24
CA ALA A 256 10.55 18.46 10.05
C ALA A 256 10.62 17.51 8.85
N MET A 257 11.30 17.93 7.78
CA MET A 257 11.47 17.12 6.57
C MET A 257 12.96 16.91 6.26
N PRO A 258 13.37 15.72 5.77
CA PRO A 258 14.68 15.54 5.15
C PRO A 258 14.84 16.52 3.98
N VAL A 259 16.05 17.07 3.78
CA VAL A 259 16.32 17.93 2.62
C VAL A 259 16.48 17.12 1.33
N ASP A 260 16.89 15.85 1.43
CA ASP A 260 17.18 14.95 0.32
C ASP A 260 15.94 14.23 -0.26
N THR A 261 14.72 14.75 -0.09
CA THR A 261 13.51 14.15 -0.69
C THR A 261 13.60 14.00 -2.20
N TYR A 262 12.79 13.09 -2.78
CA TYR A 262 12.84 12.78 -4.20
C TYR A 262 12.66 14.04 -5.06
N LYS A 263 13.71 14.41 -5.83
CA LYS A 263 13.83 15.68 -6.60
C LYS A 263 13.59 16.98 -5.79
N GLY A 264 13.51 16.92 -4.46
CA GLY A 264 13.07 18.02 -3.61
C GLY A 264 11.55 18.23 -3.57
N HIS A 265 10.75 17.27 -4.06
CA HIS A 265 9.29 17.37 -4.15
C HIS A 265 8.53 16.80 -2.93
N GLY A 266 9.24 16.41 -1.85
CA GLY A 266 8.64 16.00 -0.58
C GLY A 266 8.39 14.50 -0.41
N PHE A 267 8.64 13.66 -1.43
CA PHE A 267 8.48 12.20 -1.30
C PHE A 267 9.71 11.52 -0.67
N ARG A 268 9.45 10.48 0.12
CA ARG A 268 10.45 9.60 0.72
C ARG A 268 11.10 8.71 -0.35
N ASN A 269 12.42 8.79 -0.51
CA ASN A 269 13.14 8.22 -1.67
C ASN A 269 12.99 6.70 -1.85
N ASP A 270 13.02 5.95 -0.76
CA ASP A 270 13.02 4.49 -0.76
C ASP A 270 11.65 3.91 -1.16
N LEU A 271 10.57 4.45 -0.61
CA LEU A 271 9.19 4.14 -1.04
C LEU A 271 8.90 4.65 -2.47
N PHE A 272 9.45 5.81 -2.84
CA PHE A 272 9.35 6.30 -4.22
C PHE A 272 10.06 5.34 -5.20
N GLN A 273 11.26 4.87 -4.87
CA GLN A 273 12.01 3.93 -5.72
C GLN A 273 11.26 2.62 -5.92
N MET A 274 10.60 2.08 -4.88
CA MET A 274 9.76 0.88 -5.03
C MET A 274 8.66 1.06 -6.08
N MET A 275 8.05 2.25 -6.18
CA MET A 275 7.07 2.56 -7.24
C MET A 275 7.71 2.73 -8.61
N VAL A 276 8.90 3.34 -8.71
CA VAL A 276 9.65 3.44 -9.98
C VAL A 276 9.95 2.06 -10.56
N ASP A 277 10.34 1.11 -9.71
CA ASP A 277 10.68 -0.26 -10.10
C ASP A 277 9.48 -1.06 -10.65
N LEU A 278 8.24 -0.63 -10.36
CA LEU A 278 7.01 -1.17 -10.96
C LEU A 278 6.73 -0.63 -12.38
N LYS A 279 7.44 0.42 -12.82
CA LYS A 279 7.22 1.14 -14.09
C LYS A 279 5.74 1.48 -14.38
N PRO A 280 4.98 2.04 -13.42
CA PRO A 280 3.54 2.25 -13.56
C PRO A 280 3.21 3.17 -14.74
N ARG A 281 2.20 2.79 -15.52
CA ARG A 281 1.71 3.61 -16.65
C ARG A 281 0.65 4.61 -16.23
N PHE A 282 0.03 4.39 -15.08
CA PHE A 282 -0.90 5.30 -14.44
C PHE A 282 -0.82 5.21 -12.91
N ILE A 283 -1.35 6.23 -12.23
CA ILE A 283 -1.67 6.20 -10.80
C ILE A 283 -3.13 6.59 -10.58
N ARG A 284 -3.91 5.74 -9.89
CA ARG A 284 -5.27 6.05 -9.39
C ARG A 284 -5.16 6.66 -8.01
N PHE A 285 -5.60 7.91 -7.85
CA PHE A 285 -5.54 8.65 -6.59
C PHE A 285 -6.71 9.63 -6.43
N PRO A 286 -7.02 10.12 -5.21
CA PRO A 286 -6.56 9.64 -3.91
C PRO A 286 -7.58 8.61 -3.42
N GLY A 287 -7.76 7.53 -4.20
CA GLY A 287 -9.05 6.86 -4.38
C GLY A 287 -9.48 5.96 -3.22
N GLY A 288 -10.14 4.85 -3.55
CA GLY A 288 -10.70 3.97 -2.53
C GLY A 288 -11.68 4.69 -1.62
N CYS A 289 -11.87 4.15 -0.43
CA CYS A 289 -12.83 4.64 0.54
C CYS A 289 -12.45 6.01 1.13
N TYR A 290 -11.18 6.42 1.03
CA TYR A 290 -10.70 7.74 1.48
C TYR A 290 -11.41 8.91 0.76
N VAL A 291 -11.79 8.75 -0.50
CA VAL A 291 -12.53 9.79 -1.24
C VAL A 291 -14.02 9.86 -0.85
N GLU A 292 -14.59 8.75 -0.38
CA GLU A 292 -15.99 8.63 0.08
C GLU A 292 -16.16 9.20 1.50
N GLY A 293 -15.23 8.85 2.41
CA GLY A 293 -15.45 8.92 3.84
C GLY A 293 -16.46 7.86 4.34
N ALA A 294 -16.48 7.62 5.65
CA ALA A 294 -17.60 6.93 6.27
C ALA A 294 -18.83 7.83 6.37
N TRP A 295 -18.62 9.16 6.44
CA TRP A 295 -19.62 10.21 6.31
C TRP A 295 -19.09 11.32 5.38
N LEU A 296 -19.96 11.95 4.60
CA LEU A 296 -19.58 13.05 3.70
C LEU A 296 -18.93 14.25 4.41
N SER A 297 -19.12 14.41 5.73
CA SER A 297 -18.46 15.44 6.54
C SER A 297 -16.96 15.21 6.78
N ASN A 298 -16.45 14.01 6.48
CA ASN A 298 -15.06 13.60 6.64
C ASN A 298 -14.45 13.10 5.31
N ALA A 299 -15.13 13.33 4.19
CA ALA A 299 -14.65 12.96 2.87
C ALA A 299 -13.45 13.81 2.44
N PHE A 300 -12.56 13.27 1.59
CA PHE A 300 -11.43 14.03 1.07
C PHE A 300 -11.87 15.25 0.23
N HIS A 301 -11.50 16.46 0.68
CA HIS A 301 -11.81 17.72 0.00
C HIS A 301 -10.58 18.32 -0.69
N TRP A 302 -10.40 18.04 -1.98
CA TRP A 302 -9.19 18.41 -2.73
C TRP A 302 -8.82 19.91 -2.64
N LYS A 303 -9.81 20.83 -2.63
CA LYS A 303 -9.58 22.28 -2.49
C LYS A 303 -8.92 22.65 -1.18
N GLU A 304 -9.13 21.84 -0.15
CA GLU A 304 -8.54 22.08 1.16
C GLU A 304 -7.05 21.73 1.19
N THR A 305 -6.60 20.92 0.24
CA THR A 305 -5.24 20.35 0.11
C THR A 305 -4.31 21.14 -0.81
N VAL A 306 -4.74 22.29 -1.35
CA VAL A 306 -3.93 23.14 -2.24
C VAL A 306 -3.60 24.49 -1.59
N GLY A 307 -2.54 25.13 -2.08
CA GLY A 307 -1.97 26.34 -1.49
C GLY A 307 -0.91 26.04 -0.43
N ALA A 308 -0.63 27.06 0.41
CA ALA A 308 0.35 26.96 1.49
C ALA A 308 -0.03 25.84 2.47
N TRP A 309 0.94 25.01 2.85
CA TRP A 309 0.68 23.85 3.71
C TRP A 309 0.26 24.27 5.12
N GLU A 310 0.72 25.42 5.61
CA GLU A 310 0.33 25.99 6.90
C GLU A 310 -1.15 26.38 7.02
N GLU A 311 -1.89 26.42 5.91
CA GLU A 311 -3.33 26.72 5.83
C GLU A 311 -4.15 25.47 5.42
N ARG A 312 -3.56 24.27 5.42
CA ARG A 312 -4.27 22.99 5.19
C ARG A 312 -4.69 22.42 6.55
N PRO A 313 -6.00 22.26 6.84
CA PRO A 313 -6.47 21.79 8.14
C PRO A 313 -6.19 20.30 8.36
N GLY A 314 -6.03 19.54 7.27
CA GLY A 314 -6.18 18.10 7.33
C GLY A 314 -7.65 17.71 7.60
N HIS A 315 -7.87 16.42 7.80
CA HIS A 315 -9.15 15.90 8.28
C HIS A 315 -8.95 14.56 9.00
N PHE A 316 -10.00 14.12 9.68
CA PHE A 316 -10.05 12.77 10.22
C PHE A 316 -10.50 11.80 9.13
N GLY A 317 -9.59 10.95 8.64
CA GLY A 317 -9.91 9.88 7.70
C GLY A 317 -10.75 8.81 8.40
N ASP A 318 -12.05 9.04 8.51
CA ASP A 318 -12.93 8.28 9.40
C ASP A 318 -13.26 6.87 8.91
N VAL A 319 -12.85 6.48 7.70
CA VAL A 319 -12.78 5.08 7.27
C VAL A 319 -11.62 4.38 7.99
N TRP A 320 -10.40 4.91 7.84
CA TRP A 320 -9.15 4.29 8.28
C TRP A 320 -8.69 4.68 9.70
N LYS A 321 -9.42 5.60 10.36
CA LYS A 321 -9.35 5.94 11.79
C LYS A 321 -8.13 6.72 12.27
N TYR A 322 -7.46 7.47 11.38
CA TYR A 322 -6.39 8.40 11.76
C TYR A 322 -6.58 9.79 11.11
N TRP A 323 -5.86 10.78 11.63
CA TRP A 323 -5.83 12.13 11.08
C TRP A 323 -4.73 12.25 10.01
N THR A 324 -5.08 12.80 8.87
CA THR A 324 -4.15 13.24 7.83
C THR A 324 -4.06 14.76 7.86
N ASP A 325 -2.87 15.32 7.66
CA ASP A 325 -2.65 16.76 7.60
C ASP A 325 -2.85 17.34 6.18
N ASP A 326 -3.25 16.50 5.22
CA ASP A 326 -3.36 16.81 3.79
C ASP A 326 -2.10 17.46 3.17
N GLY A 327 -0.92 17.12 3.71
CA GLY A 327 0.37 17.47 3.14
C GLY A 327 0.60 16.83 1.76
N LEU A 328 0.19 15.57 1.61
CA LEU A 328 0.10 14.90 0.31
C LEU A 328 -1.25 15.23 -0.35
N GLY A 329 -1.33 16.43 -0.92
CA GLY A 329 -2.55 16.98 -1.49
C GLY A 329 -2.71 16.77 -2.99
N HIS A 330 -3.73 17.41 -3.55
CA HIS A 330 -4.12 17.30 -4.96
C HIS A 330 -2.98 17.72 -5.92
N PHE A 331 -2.19 18.73 -5.55
CA PHE A 331 -1.00 19.14 -6.30
C PHE A 331 0.09 18.06 -6.25
N GLU A 332 0.38 17.58 -5.04
CA GLU A 332 1.46 16.63 -4.79
C GLU A 332 1.18 15.28 -5.49
N PHE A 333 -0.08 14.83 -5.60
CA PHE A 333 -0.41 13.66 -6.40
C PHE A 333 -0.21 13.84 -7.92
N PHE A 334 -0.47 15.03 -8.48
CA PHE A 334 -0.12 15.28 -9.88
C PHE A 334 1.39 15.34 -10.09
N GLN A 335 2.13 15.92 -9.15
CA GLN A 335 3.60 15.94 -9.17
C GLN A 335 4.16 14.51 -9.10
N LEU A 336 3.61 13.65 -8.24
CA LEU A 336 3.92 12.22 -8.16
C LEU A 336 3.69 11.50 -9.50
N ALA A 337 2.56 11.76 -10.17
CA ALA A 337 2.27 11.17 -11.47
C ALA A 337 3.29 11.59 -12.55
N GLU A 338 3.63 12.88 -12.63
CA GLU A 338 4.67 13.36 -13.56
C GLU A 338 6.05 12.78 -13.23
N ASP A 339 6.38 12.65 -11.94
CA ASP A 339 7.68 12.15 -11.48
C ASP A 339 7.90 10.67 -11.74
N LEU A 340 6.84 9.87 -11.68
CA LEU A 340 6.81 8.46 -12.10
C LEU A 340 6.74 8.29 -13.63
N GLY A 341 6.46 9.35 -14.38
CA GLY A 341 6.18 9.26 -15.82
C GLY A 341 4.83 8.59 -16.14
N ALA A 342 3.90 8.61 -15.18
CA ALA A 342 2.61 7.92 -15.20
C ALA A 342 1.45 8.87 -15.53
N ALA A 343 0.37 8.35 -16.12
CA ALA A 343 -0.86 9.11 -16.30
C ALA A 343 -1.64 9.25 -14.97
N PRO A 344 -2.04 10.46 -14.56
CA PRO A 344 -2.94 10.61 -13.41
C PRO A 344 -4.36 10.15 -13.77
N ILE A 345 -4.93 9.27 -12.94
CA ILE A 345 -6.36 8.96 -12.90
C ILE A 345 -6.91 9.55 -11.61
N TRP A 346 -7.58 10.70 -11.72
CA TRP A 346 -8.10 11.38 -10.55
C TRP A 346 -9.50 10.86 -10.19
N VAL A 347 -9.65 10.40 -8.95
CA VAL A 347 -10.92 9.99 -8.34
C VAL A 347 -11.48 11.15 -7.51
N PHE A 348 -12.78 11.43 -7.62
CA PHE A 348 -13.47 12.39 -6.77
C PHE A 348 -14.84 11.85 -6.32
N ASN A 349 -15.31 12.35 -5.18
CA ASN A 349 -16.55 11.92 -4.53
C ASN A 349 -17.78 12.15 -5.44
N SER A 350 -18.65 11.15 -5.57
CA SER A 350 -19.85 11.18 -6.43
C SER A 350 -21.10 11.76 -5.74
N GLY A 351 -20.91 12.39 -4.57
CA GLY A 351 -21.96 12.76 -3.62
C GLY A 351 -22.37 11.62 -2.70
N ILE A 352 -21.46 10.70 -2.36
CA ILE A 352 -21.74 9.47 -1.61
C ILE A 352 -20.60 9.21 -0.59
N SER A 353 -20.97 8.68 0.57
CA SER A 353 -20.08 8.09 1.57
C SER A 353 -20.61 6.70 1.96
N HIS A 354 -19.92 5.97 2.84
CA HIS A 354 -20.42 4.69 3.34
C HIS A 354 -21.79 4.75 4.06
N HIS A 355 -22.22 5.92 4.55
CA HIS A 355 -23.43 6.07 5.38
C HIS A 355 -24.43 7.14 4.91
N ASP A 356 -24.03 8.11 4.10
CA ASP A 356 -24.92 9.14 3.54
C ASP A 356 -24.69 9.39 2.04
N GLN A 357 -25.69 9.99 1.38
CA GLN A 357 -25.67 10.23 -0.06
C GLN A 357 -26.51 11.47 -0.42
N VAL A 358 -26.04 12.22 -1.41
CA VAL A 358 -26.66 13.43 -1.94
C VAL A 358 -27.60 13.04 -3.09
N GLU A 359 -28.85 13.49 -2.99
CA GLU A 359 -29.84 13.30 -4.06
C GLU A 359 -29.39 13.98 -5.36
N THR A 360 -29.68 13.37 -6.51
CA THR A 360 -29.29 13.90 -7.82
C THR A 360 -29.80 15.32 -8.11
N ALA A 361 -30.90 15.75 -7.48
CA ALA A 361 -31.38 17.13 -7.57
C ALA A 361 -30.44 18.18 -6.95
N HIS A 362 -29.56 17.74 -6.04
CA HIS A 362 -28.67 18.59 -5.23
C HIS A 362 -27.17 18.33 -5.51
N ILE A 363 -26.82 17.49 -6.50
CA ILE A 363 -25.42 17.07 -6.74
C ILE A 363 -24.51 18.15 -7.35
N MET A 364 -25.08 19.24 -7.88
CA MET A 364 -24.32 20.28 -8.60
C MET A 364 -23.10 20.87 -7.89
N PRO A 365 -23.05 21.05 -6.55
CA PRO A 365 -21.84 21.48 -5.86
C PRO A 365 -20.67 20.51 -6.06
N PHE A 366 -20.88 19.19 -5.94
CA PHE A 366 -19.85 18.18 -6.17
C PHE A 366 -19.40 18.16 -7.65
N VAL A 367 -20.33 18.40 -8.58
CA VAL A 367 -20.00 18.56 -10.01
C VAL A 367 -19.11 19.78 -10.23
N GLN A 368 -19.35 20.89 -9.51
CA GLN A 368 -18.48 22.07 -9.56
C GLN A 368 -17.12 21.80 -8.93
N GLU A 369 -17.04 21.08 -7.81
CA GLU A 369 -15.76 20.62 -7.23
C GLU A 369 -14.91 19.85 -8.24
N ALA A 370 -15.52 18.95 -9.02
CA ALA A 370 -14.83 18.20 -10.08
C ALA A 370 -14.41 19.09 -11.25
N LEU A 371 -15.25 20.02 -11.71
CA LEU A 371 -14.88 20.97 -12.78
C LEU A 371 -13.72 21.87 -12.36
N ASP A 372 -13.75 22.35 -11.11
CA ASP A 372 -12.72 23.21 -10.52
C ASP A 372 -11.38 22.47 -10.38
N GLY A 373 -11.39 21.18 -10.01
CA GLY A 373 -10.16 20.36 -9.95
C GLY A 373 -9.61 20.02 -11.33
N ILE A 374 -10.47 19.81 -12.33
CA ILE A 374 -10.03 19.71 -13.72
C ILE A 374 -9.46 21.05 -14.20
N GLU A 375 -10.02 22.20 -13.81
CA GLU A 375 -9.46 23.51 -14.11
C GLU A 375 -8.13 23.75 -13.38
N PHE A 376 -7.98 23.31 -12.12
CA PHE A 376 -6.70 23.31 -11.40
C PHE A 376 -5.65 22.53 -12.19
N ALA A 377 -5.99 21.32 -12.65
CA ALA A 377 -5.07 20.47 -13.37
C ALA A 377 -4.74 20.99 -14.78
N ARG A 378 -5.75 21.44 -15.54
CA ARG A 378 -5.65 21.68 -17.00
C ARG A 378 -5.73 23.15 -17.43
N GLY A 379 -6.22 24.04 -16.57
CA GLY A 379 -6.49 25.43 -16.90
C GLY A 379 -5.24 26.26 -17.20
N ASP A 380 -5.43 27.37 -17.92
CA ASP A 380 -4.38 28.36 -18.15
C ASP A 380 -3.88 28.95 -16.82
N ALA A 381 -2.61 29.37 -16.74
CA ALA A 381 -2.04 29.95 -15.53
C ALA A 381 -2.73 31.24 -15.04
N ASN A 382 -3.59 31.86 -15.87
CA ASN A 382 -4.40 33.03 -15.51
C ASN A 382 -5.87 32.69 -15.21
N SER A 383 -6.27 31.41 -15.28
CA SER A 383 -7.62 30.96 -14.91
C SER A 383 -7.76 30.88 -13.39
N THR A 384 -9.00 30.75 -12.87
CA THR A 384 -9.27 30.75 -11.43
C THR A 384 -8.41 29.72 -10.71
N TRP A 385 -8.52 28.45 -11.11
CA TRP A 385 -7.80 27.36 -10.46
C TRP A 385 -6.43 27.07 -11.08
N GLY A 386 -6.24 27.35 -12.37
CA GLY A 386 -4.92 27.27 -13.01
C GLY A 386 -3.91 28.27 -12.44
N SER A 387 -4.37 29.43 -11.92
CA SER A 387 -3.52 30.38 -11.20
C SER A 387 -3.06 29.87 -9.82
N VAL A 388 -3.87 29.05 -9.14
CA VAL A 388 -3.46 28.40 -7.88
C VAL A 388 -2.35 27.40 -8.17
N ARG A 389 -2.51 26.54 -9.18
CA ARG A 389 -1.47 25.60 -9.64
C ARG A 389 -0.17 26.34 -10.03
N ALA A 390 -0.29 27.44 -10.76
CA ALA A 390 0.85 28.28 -11.14
C ALA A 390 1.56 28.93 -9.94
N ALA A 391 0.81 29.41 -8.95
CA ALA A 391 1.35 29.98 -7.72
C ALA A 391 2.04 28.93 -6.82
N MET A 392 1.62 27.66 -6.89
CA MET A 392 2.30 26.52 -6.27
C MET A 392 3.57 26.08 -7.02
N GLY A 393 3.97 26.79 -8.08
CA GLY A 393 5.22 26.58 -8.81
C GLY A 393 5.09 25.84 -10.13
N HIS A 394 3.90 25.36 -10.51
CA HIS A 394 3.68 24.60 -11.75
C HIS A 394 2.74 25.34 -12.72
N PRO A 395 3.26 26.29 -13.53
CA PRO A 395 2.42 27.07 -14.43
C PRO A 395 1.85 26.28 -15.60
N LYS A 396 2.42 25.11 -15.94
CA LYS A 396 1.97 24.31 -17.08
C LYS A 396 0.79 23.41 -16.68
N PRO A 397 -0.16 23.11 -17.60
CA PRO A 397 -1.17 22.08 -17.36
C PRO A 397 -0.56 20.70 -17.10
N PHE A 398 -1.10 19.97 -16.13
CA PHE A 398 -0.82 18.55 -15.89
C PHE A 398 -1.48 17.66 -16.95
N GLY A 399 -0.95 16.44 -17.11
CA GLY A 399 -1.40 15.45 -18.09
C GLY A 399 -2.74 14.75 -17.81
N LEU A 400 -3.70 15.40 -17.14
CA LEU A 400 -4.99 14.80 -16.74
C LEU A 400 -5.84 14.43 -17.96
N LYS A 401 -5.98 13.12 -18.20
CA LYS A 401 -6.79 12.51 -19.28
C LYS A 401 -7.93 11.64 -18.77
N TYR A 402 -7.84 11.14 -17.54
CA TYR A 402 -8.75 10.14 -16.97
C TYR A 402 -9.29 10.62 -15.63
N VAL A 403 -10.61 10.48 -15.44
CA VAL A 403 -11.27 10.74 -14.15
C VAL A 403 -12.23 9.61 -13.80
N ALA A 404 -12.32 9.30 -12.51
CA ALA A 404 -13.32 8.38 -11.96
C ALA A 404 -14.32 9.15 -11.10
N VAL A 405 -15.61 8.92 -11.38
CA VAL A 405 -16.72 9.57 -10.69
C VAL A 405 -17.20 8.64 -9.60
N GLY A 406 -16.61 8.75 -8.40
CA GLY A 406 -16.90 7.89 -7.25
C GLY A 406 -15.94 6.72 -7.01
N ASN A 407 -16.26 5.93 -5.98
CA ASN A 407 -15.61 4.68 -5.61
C ASN A 407 -16.67 3.68 -5.12
N GLU A 408 -16.68 2.43 -5.59
CA GLU A 408 -17.66 1.36 -5.25
C GLU A 408 -19.17 1.73 -5.28
N ASP A 409 -19.51 2.91 -5.81
CA ASP A 409 -20.79 3.58 -5.62
C ASP A 409 -21.99 2.95 -6.35
N CYS A 410 -21.77 1.99 -7.24
CA CYS A 410 -22.86 1.40 -8.04
C CYS A 410 -23.59 0.24 -7.34
N TRP A 411 -23.29 -0.04 -6.06
CA TRP A 411 -24.00 -1.05 -5.27
C TRP A 411 -25.46 -0.65 -4.99
N GLN A 412 -26.34 -1.64 -4.85
CA GLN A 412 -27.80 -1.43 -4.69
C GLN A 412 -28.20 -0.56 -3.48
N LYS A 413 -27.33 -0.42 -2.47
CA LYS A 413 -27.54 0.46 -1.30
C LYS A 413 -27.49 1.96 -1.66
N TYR A 414 -26.82 2.31 -2.76
CA TYR A 414 -26.57 3.68 -3.20
C TYR A 414 -27.54 4.05 -4.33
N THR A 415 -28.72 4.55 -3.95
CA THR A 415 -29.84 4.79 -4.89
C THR A 415 -29.53 5.89 -5.91
N TYR A 416 -28.72 6.89 -5.55
CA TYR A 416 -28.52 8.07 -6.39
C TYR A 416 -27.34 7.98 -7.37
N TYR A 417 -26.46 6.98 -7.26
CA TYR A 417 -25.21 6.95 -8.04
C TYR A 417 -25.41 7.14 -9.55
N LYS A 418 -26.28 6.35 -10.19
CA LYS A 418 -26.50 6.45 -11.64
C LYS A 418 -27.04 7.82 -12.06
N GLY A 419 -27.88 8.45 -11.23
CA GLY A 419 -28.37 9.80 -11.46
C GLY A 419 -27.23 10.82 -11.35
N ASN A 420 -26.46 10.76 -10.26
CA ASN A 420 -25.32 11.63 -9.99
C ASN A 420 -24.28 11.52 -11.12
N TYR A 421 -23.85 10.29 -11.44
CA TYR A 421 -22.93 9.96 -12.53
C TYR A 421 -23.34 10.60 -13.86
N LEU A 422 -24.62 10.53 -14.23
CA LEU A 422 -25.09 11.14 -15.48
C LEU A 422 -24.98 12.68 -15.47
N VAL A 423 -25.13 13.34 -14.32
CA VAL A 423 -24.89 14.79 -14.22
C VAL A 423 -23.40 15.11 -14.36
N PHE A 424 -22.52 14.37 -13.68
CA PHE A 424 -21.07 14.50 -13.83
C PHE A 424 -20.63 14.25 -15.28
N TYR A 425 -21.00 13.11 -15.86
CA TYR A 425 -20.62 12.71 -17.22
C TYR A 425 -20.99 13.77 -18.25
N ASN A 426 -22.26 14.19 -18.27
CA ASN A 426 -22.74 15.17 -19.25
C ASN A 426 -22.08 16.54 -19.06
N THR A 427 -21.82 16.95 -17.82
CA THR A 427 -21.21 18.26 -17.53
C THR A 427 -19.72 18.26 -17.87
N ILE A 428 -18.98 17.22 -17.47
CA ILE A 428 -17.55 17.07 -17.76
C ILE A 428 -17.34 16.90 -19.27
N LYS A 429 -18.10 16.04 -19.97
CA LYS A 429 -17.98 15.90 -21.44
C LYS A 429 -18.30 17.18 -22.21
N LYS A 430 -19.18 18.05 -21.67
CA LYS A 430 -19.50 19.35 -22.28
C LYS A 430 -18.35 20.36 -22.14
N ALA A 431 -17.64 20.35 -21.01
CA ALA A 431 -16.50 21.25 -20.75
C ALA A 431 -15.17 20.72 -21.33
N TYR A 432 -14.95 19.41 -21.21
CA TYR A 432 -13.71 18.70 -21.50
C TYR A 432 -14.02 17.40 -22.29
N PRO A 433 -14.40 17.50 -23.58
CA PRO A 433 -14.86 16.35 -24.36
C PRO A 433 -13.80 15.26 -24.59
N ASP A 434 -12.52 15.60 -24.41
CA ASP A 434 -11.38 14.70 -24.54
C ASP A 434 -11.09 13.86 -23.28
N ILE A 435 -11.57 14.27 -22.11
CA ILE A 435 -11.40 13.52 -20.85
C ILE A 435 -12.15 12.19 -20.94
N LYS A 436 -11.48 11.12 -20.52
CA LYS A 436 -12.01 9.77 -20.38
C LYS A 436 -12.63 9.60 -18.99
N ILE A 437 -13.88 9.17 -18.95
CA ILE A 437 -14.66 9.06 -17.70
C ILE A 437 -14.88 7.58 -17.36
N ILE A 438 -14.49 7.20 -16.15
CA ILE A 438 -14.69 5.87 -15.56
C ILE A 438 -15.98 5.89 -14.72
N SER A 439 -16.83 4.87 -14.89
CA SER A 439 -17.98 4.57 -14.03
C SER A 439 -17.63 3.45 -13.05
N ASN A 440 -18.08 3.51 -11.78
CA ASN A 440 -17.90 2.42 -10.81
C ASN A 440 -18.95 1.30 -10.91
N CYS A 441 -19.75 1.28 -11.97
CA CYS A 441 -20.63 0.15 -12.27
C CYS A 441 -19.86 -0.96 -13.00
N ASP A 442 -19.83 -2.18 -12.45
CA ASP A 442 -19.22 -3.34 -13.11
C ASP A 442 -19.95 -3.71 -14.43
N GLY A 443 -19.27 -3.50 -15.56
CA GLY A 443 -19.70 -3.89 -16.90
C GLY A 443 -19.21 -5.26 -17.38
N SER A 444 -18.48 -6.03 -16.55
CA SER A 444 -17.79 -7.27 -16.95
C SER A 444 -18.72 -8.38 -17.39
N SER A 445 -19.94 -8.40 -16.82
CA SER A 445 -20.89 -9.52 -16.94
C SER A 445 -22.19 -9.12 -17.62
N GLN A 446 -22.50 -7.81 -17.68
CA GLN A 446 -23.63 -7.21 -18.39
C GLN A 446 -23.19 -5.83 -18.91
N PRO A 447 -23.59 -5.40 -20.14
CA PRO A 447 -23.29 -4.06 -20.63
C PRO A 447 -23.86 -2.97 -19.71
N LEU A 448 -23.17 -1.82 -19.63
CA LEU A 448 -23.67 -0.65 -18.92
C LEU A 448 -24.95 -0.10 -19.58
N ASP A 449 -25.86 0.41 -18.76
CA ASP A 449 -27.08 1.13 -19.18
C ASP A 449 -26.87 2.64 -19.34
N HIS A 450 -25.64 3.11 -19.26
CA HIS A 450 -25.22 4.51 -19.31
C HIS A 450 -23.86 4.64 -20.02
N PRO A 451 -23.54 5.82 -20.61
CA PRO A 451 -22.29 6.00 -21.33
C PRO A 451 -21.09 6.12 -20.38
N ALA A 452 -19.99 5.45 -20.69
CA ALA A 452 -18.69 5.60 -20.04
C ALA A 452 -17.57 5.35 -21.06
N ASP A 453 -16.34 5.78 -20.79
CA ASP A 453 -15.17 5.36 -21.58
C ASP A 453 -14.54 4.07 -21.01
N TYR A 454 -14.63 3.91 -19.69
CA TYR A 454 -14.16 2.75 -18.92
C TYR A 454 -15.17 2.43 -17.81
N TYR A 455 -15.12 1.20 -17.30
CA TYR A 455 -15.88 0.80 -16.12
C TYR A 455 -14.97 0.15 -15.07
N ASP A 456 -15.28 0.34 -13.81
CA ASP A 456 -14.50 -0.15 -12.68
C ASP A 456 -14.83 -1.62 -12.36
N PHE A 457 -13.84 -2.37 -11.89
CA PHE A 457 -13.97 -3.76 -11.45
C PHE A 457 -13.04 -4.02 -10.28
N HIS A 458 -13.62 -4.28 -9.11
CA HIS A 458 -12.89 -4.59 -7.88
C HIS A 458 -12.97 -6.09 -7.57
N VAL A 459 -11.87 -6.71 -7.12
CA VAL A 459 -11.89 -8.12 -6.69
C VAL A 459 -10.90 -8.43 -5.55
N TYR A 460 -11.47 -8.77 -4.39
CA TYR A 460 -10.74 -9.25 -3.22
C TYR A 460 -11.21 -10.67 -2.89
N LYS A 461 -10.33 -11.67 -3.10
CA LYS A 461 -10.70 -13.11 -3.04
C LYS A 461 -9.60 -14.00 -2.48
N PRO A 462 -9.89 -15.17 -1.89
CA PRO A 462 -8.86 -16.16 -1.55
C PRO A 462 -8.03 -16.55 -2.77
N SER A 463 -6.75 -16.88 -2.57
CA SER A 463 -5.74 -17.00 -3.63
C SER A 463 -6.13 -18.02 -4.70
N LYS A 464 -6.73 -19.15 -4.29
CA LYS A 464 -7.22 -20.18 -5.22
C LYS A 464 -8.45 -19.74 -6.03
N GLU A 465 -9.35 -18.94 -5.45
CA GLU A 465 -10.51 -18.41 -6.17
C GLU A 465 -10.05 -17.36 -7.19
N LEU A 466 -9.14 -16.48 -6.78
CA LEU A 466 -8.52 -15.48 -7.66
C LEU A 466 -7.74 -16.14 -8.81
N PHE A 467 -6.99 -17.22 -8.55
CA PHE A 467 -6.36 -18.04 -9.60
C PHE A 467 -7.39 -18.52 -10.64
N SER A 468 -8.51 -19.09 -10.19
CA SER A 468 -9.56 -19.59 -11.08
C SER A 468 -10.34 -18.51 -11.84
N MET A 469 -10.10 -17.23 -11.51
CA MET A 469 -10.62 -16.07 -12.26
C MET A 469 -9.72 -15.68 -13.44
N SER A 470 -8.70 -16.47 -13.78
CA SER A 470 -7.88 -16.33 -15.01
C SER A 470 -8.69 -16.24 -16.31
N HIS A 471 -9.93 -16.73 -16.30
CA HIS A 471 -10.88 -16.71 -17.43
C HIS A 471 -12.03 -15.71 -17.26
N LYS A 472 -12.00 -14.82 -16.25
CA LYS A 472 -13.11 -13.91 -15.89
C LYS A 472 -13.58 -13.03 -17.05
N PHE A 473 -12.67 -12.59 -17.91
CA PHE A 473 -12.96 -11.67 -19.03
C PHE A 473 -13.06 -12.37 -20.40
N ASP A 474 -12.81 -13.69 -20.48
CA ASP A 474 -12.81 -14.45 -21.73
C ASP A 474 -14.12 -14.31 -22.51
N ASN A 475 -15.25 -14.20 -21.80
CA ASN A 475 -16.60 -14.07 -22.36
C ASN A 475 -17.20 -12.65 -22.22
N THR A 476 -16.44 -11.66 -21.75
CA THR A 476 -16.90 -10.27 -21.68
C THR A 476 -17.16 -9.71 -23.08
N SER A 477 -18.14 -8.83 -23.21
CA SER A 477 -18.46 -8.16 -24.48
C SER A 477 -17.25 -7.39 -25.01
N ARG A 478 -16.95 -7.53 -26.31
CA ARG A 478 -15.96 -6.70 -27.01
C ARG A 478 -16.58 -5.38 -27.54
N ASP A 479 -17.90 -5.26 -27.45
CA ASP A 479 -18.65 -4.03 -27.67
C ASP A 479 -18.87 -3.32 -26.32
N GLY A 480 -18.38 -2.09 -26.18
CA GLY A 480 -18.58 -1.26 -24.98
C GLY A 480 -17.30 -0.60 -24.44
N PRO A 481 -17.38 0.05 -23.27
CA PRO A 481 -16.21 0.54 -22.53
C PRO A 481 -15.31 -0.61 -22.07
N LYS A 482 -14.01 -0.35 -21.89
CA LYS A 482 -13.06 -1.32 -21.33
C LYS A 482 -13.16 -1.40 -19.81
N ALA A 483 -12.81 -2.56 -19.25
CA ALA A 483 -12.59 -2.72 -17.81
C ALA A 483 -11.35 -1.93 -17.37
N PHE A 484 -11.48 -1.24 -16.25
CA PHE A 484 -10.41 -0.87 -15.35
C PHE A 484 -10.53 -1.79 -14.13
N VAL A 485 -9.60 -2.75 -13.98
CA VAL A 485 -9.49 -3.54 -12.76
C VAL A 485 -8.74 -2.70 -11.74
N SER A 486 -9.44 -1.74 -11.14
CA SER A 486 -8.77 -0.66 -10.40
C SER A 486 -8.31 -1.07 -9.00
N GLU A 487 -8.90 -2.13 -8.46
CA GLU A 487 -8.51 -2.76 -7.21
C GLU A 487 -8.56 -4.28 -7.34
N TYR A 488 -7.45 -4.95 -7.03
CA TYR A 488 -7.45 -6.38 -6.77
C TYR A 488 -6.35 -6.79 -5.79
N ALA A 489 -6.61 -7.84 -5.01
CA ALA A 489 -5.60 -8.58 -4.24
C ALA A 489 -6.14 -9.96 -3.81
N ALA A 490 -5.24 -10.90 -3.53
CA ALA A 490 -5.61 -12.09 -2.77
C ALA A 490 -5.90 -11.70 -1.31
N LYS A 491 -7.13 -11.93 -0.86
CA LYS A 491 -7.64 -11.51 0.44
C LYS A 491 -8.28 -12.67 1.19
N SER A 492 -7.61 -13.12 2.25
CA SER A 492 -8.12 -14.10 3.22
C SER A 492 -7.19 -14.16 4.44
N GLU A 493 -7.75 -14.20 5.64
CA GLU A 493 -6.99 -14.33 6.90
C GLU A 493 -6.28 -15.69 7.05
N THR A 494 -6.79 -16.74 6.38
CA THR A 494 -6.26 -18.12 6.50
C THR A 494 -5.41 -18.55 5.31
N ASP A 495 -5.43 -17.80 4.22
CA ASP A 495 -4.75 -18.12 2.95
C ASP A 495 -3.73 -17.02 2.61
N ALA A 496 -4.14 -15.78 2.36
CA ALA A 496 -3.22 -14.72 1.95
C ALA A 496 -2.39 -14.10 3.12
N ASN A 497 -2.96 -14.09 4.33
CA ASN A 497 -2.34 -13.57 5.56
C ASN A 497 -1.71 -12.17 5.38
N LYS A 498 -0.37 -12.03 5.46
CA LYS A 498 0.34 -10.73 5.30
C LYS A 498 0.93 -10.53 3.90
N GLY A 499 0.63 -11.42 2.95
CA GLY A 499 1.19 -11.42 1.61
C GLY A 499 2.28 -12.49 1.52
N ASN A 500 1.85 -13.73 1.27
CA ASN A 500 2.72 -14.88 1.11
C ASN A 500 2.84 -15.31 -0.36
N LEU A 501 3.61 -16.38 -0.62
CA LEU A 501 3.75 -16.93 -1.97
C LEU A 501 2.40 -17.42 -2.55
N LEU A 502 1.51 -18.00 -1.75
CA LEU A 502 0.20 -18.49 -2.23
C LEU A 502 -0.66 -17.37 -2.82
N ALA A 503 -0.75 -16.24 -2.12
CA ALA A 503 -1.39 -15.00 -2.56
C ALA A 503 -0.88 -14.55 -3.93
N ALA A 504 0.44 -14.38 -4.03
CA ALA A 504 1.13 -13.94 -5.24
C ALA A 504 0.92 -14.88 -6.44
N LEU A 505 0.89 -16.20 -6.23
CA LEU A 505 0.61 -17.14 -7.33
C LEU A 505 -0.85 -17.09 -7.79
N GLY A 506 -1.79 -16.80 -6.88
CA GLY A 506 -3.20 -16.61 -7.22
C GLY A 506 -3.41 -15.35 -8.06
N GLU A 507 -2.76 -14.26 -7.66
CA GLU A 507 -2.72 -12.99 -8.37
C GLU A 507 -2.03 -13.12 -9.73
N ALA A 508 -0.92 -13.86 -9.83
CA ALA A 508 -0.24 -14.11 -11.10
C ALA A 508 -1.15 -14.83 -12.11
N GLY A 509 -1.92 -15.84 -11.68
CA GLY A 509 -2.91 -16.51 -12.53
C GLY A 509 -4.01 -15.57 -13.03
N PHE A 510 -4.52 -14.71 -12.16
CA PHE A 510 -5.50 -13.68 -12.52
C PHE A 510 -4.93 -12.66 -13.51
N LEU A 511 -3.72 -12.13 -13.25
CA LEU A 511 -3.05 -11.15 -14.12
C LEU A 511 -2.74 -11.67 -15.52
N LEU A 512 -2.34 -12.95 -15.65
CA LEU A 512 -2.20 -13.58 -16.97
C LEU A 512 -3.55 -13.63 -17.71
N GLY A 513 -4.64 -13.83 -16.99
CA GLY A 513 -6.01 -13.69 -17.48
C GLY A 513 -6.33 -12.29 -18.02
N LEU A 514 -5.94 -11.25 -17.29
CA LEU A 514 -6.14 -9.85 -17.69
C LEU A 514 -5.28 -9.47 -18.91
N GLU A 515 -4.02 -9.93 -18.95
CA GLU A 515 -3.13 -9.71 -20.09
C GLU A 515 -3.65 -10.38 -21.38
N LYS A 516 -4.11 -11.64 -21.28
CA LYS A 516 -4.78 -12.35 -22.38
C LYS A 516 -6.03 -11.61 -22.90
N ASN A 517 -6.77 -10.94 -22.01
CA ASN A 517 -8.00 -10.19 -22.30
C ASN A 517 -7.80 -8.66 -22.41
N SER A 518 -6.58 -8.21 -22.72
CA SER A 518 -6.23 -6.79 -22.89
C SER A 518 -6.97 -6.07 -24.05
N ASP A 519 -7.71 -6.81 -24.87
CA ASP A 519 -8.69 -6.26 -25.80
C ASP A 519 -9.91 -5.64 -25.09
N VAL A 520 -10.34 -6.18 -23.94
CA VAL A 520 -11.45 -5.67 -23.12
C VAL A 520 -11.02 -5.10 -21.77
N VAL A 521 -9.85 -5.47 -21.24
CA VAL A 521 -9.22 -4.86 -20.06
C VAL A 521 -8.23 -3.80 -20.50
N GLY A 522 -8.34 -2.59 -19.97
CA GLY A 522 -7.51 -1.44 -20.38
C GLY A 522 -6.53 -0.92 -19.33
N MET A 523 -6.79 -1.20 -18.06
CA MET A 523 -6.04 -0.73 -16.88
C MET A 523 -6.21 -1.75 -15.74
N VAL A 524 -5.17 -1.92 -14.92
CA VAL A 524 -5.07 -2.87 -13.81
C VAL A 524 -4.16 -2.30 -12.72
N SER A 525 -4.61 -2.28 -11.47
CA SER A 525 -3.81 -1.86 -10.31
C SER A 525 -4.07 -2.73 -9.08
N TYR A 526 -3.00 -3.18 -8.43
CA TYR A 526 -3.06 -3.87 -7.14
C TYR A 526 -3.44 -2.89 -6.02
N ALA A 527 -4.22 -3.35 -5.04
CA ALA A 527 -4.64 -2.53 -3.90
C ALA A 527 -4.67 -3.34 -2.58
N PRO A 528 -4.26 -2.76 -1.44
CA PRO A 528 -3.58 -1.47 -1.29
C PRO A 528 -2.07 -1.55 -1.58
N LEU A 529 -1.47 -0.41 -1.95
CA LEU A 529 -0.05 -0.37 -2.36
C LEU A 529 0.93 -0.40 -1.18
N PHE A 530 0.57 0.22 -0.04
CA PHE A 530 1.48 0.55 1.04
C PHE A 530 0.91 0.17 2.42
N LEU A 531 1.78 -0.34 3.31
CA LEU A 531 1.44 -0.58 4.71
C LEU A 531 2.58 -0.21 5.66
N ASN A 532 2.31 0.68 6.61
CA ASN A 532 3.16 0.87 7.78
C ASN A 532 2.90 -0.25 8.80
N THR A 533 3.93 -0.95 9.25
CA THR A 533 3.75 -2.13 10.12
C THR A 533 3.19 -1.84 11.50
N ASN A 534 3.20 -0.58 11.94
CA ASN A 534 2.74 -0.16 13.27
C ASN A 534 1.23 0.06 13.36
N ASP A 535 0.54 0.33 12.24
CA ASP A 535 -0.92 0.41 12.19
C ASP A 535 -1.45 -0.21 10.89
N ARG A 536 -2.34 -1.20 11.06
CA ARG A 536 -2.77 -2.12 10.00
C ARG A 536 -4.29 -2.11 9.90
N GLY A 537 -4.83 -1.17 9.13
CA GLY A 537 -6.25 -1.11 8.78
C GLY A 537 -6.65 -2.20 7.76
N TRP A 538 -5.73 -2.60 6.88
CA TRP A 538 -5.93 -3.67 5.89
C TRP A 538 -4.67 -4.54 5.75
N ILE A 539 -4.84 -5.77 5.26
CA ILE A 539 -3.77 -6.72 4.83
C ILE A 539 -4.33 -7.69 3.78
N PRO A 540 -3.54 -8.22 2.84
CA PRO A 540 -2.14 -7.89 2.56
C PRO A 540 -1.99 -6.66 1.64
N ASP A 541 -0.75 -6.22 1.47
CA ASP A 541 -0.37 -5.01 0.75
C ASP A 541 0.90 -5.29 -0.08
N ALA A 542 1.17 -4.48 -1.11
CA ALA A 542 2.34 -4.70 -1.96
C ALA A 542 3.67 -4.32 -1.26
N ILE A 543 3.76 -3.13 -0.68
CA ILE A 543 4.99 -2.58 -0.08
C ILE A 543 4.77 -2.37 1.42
N VAL A 544 5.56 -3.05 2.25
CA VAL A 544 5.45 -3.01 3.70
C VAL A 544 6.66 -2.29 4.29
N PHE A 545 6.44 -1.34 5.20
CA PHE A 545 7.49 -0.45 5.70
C PHE A 545 7.32 -0.02 7.17
N ASN A 546 8.34 0.64 7.72
CA ASN A 546 8.30 1.43 8.95
C ASN A 546 9.18 2.69 8.78
N SER A 547 9.60 3.36 9.85
CA SER A 547 10.45 4.57 9.76
C SER A 547 11.73 4.36 8.93
N SER A 548 12.41 3.20 9.03
CA SER A 548 13.76 2.95 8.48
C SER A 548 13.88 1.77 7.52
N HIS A 549 12.93 0.83 7.53
CA HIS A 549 12.97 -0.41 6.76
C HIS A 549 11.75 -0.56 5.86
N LEU A 550 11.92 -1.30 4.76
CA LEU A 550 10.84 -1.70 3.86
C LEU A 550 11.12 -3.05 3.20
N TYR A 551 10.09 -3.67 2.63
CA TYR A 551 10.18 -4.79 1.70
C TYR A 551 8.96 -4.84 0.78
N GLY A 552 9.15 -5.36 -0.44
CA GLY A 552 8.04 -5.81 -1.28
C GLY A 552 7.57 -7.20 -0.85
N THR A 553 6.26 -7.39 -0.73
CA THR A 553 5.67 -8.74 -0.57
C THR A 553 5.83 -9.54 -1.86
N PRO A 554 5.62 -10.87 -1.86
CA PRO A 554 5.59 -11.67 -3.08
C PRO A 554 4.63 -11.09 -4.15
N SER A 555 3.53 -10.45 -3.73
CA SER A 555 2.58 -9.73 -4.59
C SER A 555 3.17 -8.52 -5.30
N TYR A 556 4.04 -7.74 -4.62
CA TYR A 556 4.84 -6.68 -5.27
C TYR A 556 5.77 -7.27 -6.33
N TRP A 557 6.45 -8.37 -6.01
CA TRP A 557 7.38 -9.01 -6.94
C TRP A 557 6.69 -9.61 -8.17
N VAL A 558 5.43 -10.05 -8.06
CA VAL A 558 4.60 -10.47 -9.20
C VAL A 558 4.37 -9.33 -10.19
N GLN A 559 4.09 -8.11 -9.71
CA GLN A 559 3.90 -6.94 -10.59
C GLN A 559 5.09 -6.73 -11.52
N GLN A 560 6.32 -6.93 -11.03
CA GLN A 560 7.53 -6.73 -11.82
C GLN A 560 7.65 -7.66 -13.04
N PHE A 561 6.93 -8.79 -13.09
CA PHE A 561 6.89 -9.65 -14.29
C PHE A 561 6.09 -9.02 -15.43
N PHE A 562 5.20 -8.05 -15.14
CA PHE A 562 4.33 -7.39 -16.11
C PHE A 562 4.82 -5.98 -16.54
N THR A 563 6.04 -5.60 -16.11
CA THR A 563 6.67 -4.29 -16.42
C THR A 563 6.85 -4.01 -17.91
N GLU A 564 7.05 -5.05 -18.73
CA GLU A 564 7.18 -4.94 -20.19
C GLU A 564 5.86 -5.21 -20.93
N SER A 565 4.76 -5.48 -20.22
CA SER A 565 3.47 -5.87 -20.84
C SER A 565 2.70 -4.70 -21.43
N SER A 566 2.77 -3.52 -20.81
CA SER A 566 2.01 -2.34 -21.25
C SER A 566 2.59 -1.77 -22.55
N GLY A 567 1.81 -1.80 -23.64
CA GLY A 567 2.26 -1.40 -24.97
C GLY A 567 2.99 -2.50 -25.76
N ALA A 568 3.14 -3.71 -25.21
CA ALA A 568 3.64 -4.87 -25.95
C ALA A 568 2.56 -5.44 -26.90
N THR A 569 2.95 -6.41 -27.74
CA THR A 569 2.01 -7.18 -28.56
C THR A 569 1.77 -8.55 -27.92
N LEU A 570 0.54 -8.81 -27.48
CA LEU A 570 0.08 -10.13 -27.05
C LEU A 570 0.14 -11.08 -28.25
N LEU A 571 0.90 -12.17 -28.13
CA LEU A 571 0.99 -13.19 -29.16
C LEU A 571 -0.21 -14.15 -29.05
N SER A 572 -0.64 -14.72 -30.18
CA SER A 572 -1.70 -15.72 -30.15
C SER A 572 -1.16 -17.00 -29.53
N SER A 573 -1.75 -17.44 -28.43
CA SER A 573 -1.28 -18.62 -27.70
C SER A 573 -2.41 -19.50 -27.19
N THR A 574 -2.25 -20.82 -27.28
CA THR A 574 -3.21 -21.82 -26.79
C THR A 574 -2.51 -22.84 -25.90
N MET A 575 -3.14 -23.17 -24.78
CA MET A 575 -2.67 -24.19 -23.84
C MET A 575 -3.36 -25.55 -24.11
N GLU A 576 -2.59 -26.63 -24.10
CA GLU A 576 -3.05 -28.01 -24.24
C GLU A 576 -2.58 -28.87 -23.05
N GLY A 577 -3.43 -29.80 -22.60
CA GLY A 577 -3.15 -30.70 -21.46
C GLY A 577 -4.03 -30.38 -20.25
N ASN A 578 -3.57 -30.74 -19.05
CA ASN A 578 -4.27 -30.39 -17.82
C ASN A 578 -3.83 -28.99 -17.33
N THR A 579 -4.61 -27.97 -17.67
CA THR A 579 -4.34 -26.57 -17.34
C THR A 579 -4.93 -26.12 -16.00
N SER A 580 -5.59 -27.00 -15.24
CA SER A 580 -6.35 -26.63 -14.02
C SER A 580 -5.52 -25.98 -12.90
N TYR A 581 -4.19 -26.01 -13.01
CA TYR A 581 -3.21 -25.41 -12.11
C TYR A 581 -2.06 -24.71 -12.86
N VAL A 582 -2.14 -24.54 -14.18
CA VAL A 582 -1.14 -23.80 -14.97
C VAL A 582 -1.80 -22.81 -15.90
N GLU A 583 -1.43 -21.54 -15.72
CA GLU A 583 -1.79 -20.45 -16.62
C GLU A 583 -0.54 -19.88 -17.26
N ALA A 584 -0.66 -19.44 -18.51
CA ALA A 584 0.45 -18.86 -19.26
C ALA A 584 -0.01 -17.84 -20.31
N SER A 585 0.89 -16.93 -20.66
CA SER A 585 0.76 -15.97 -21.76
C SER A 585 2.09 -15.80 -22.48
N ALA A 586 2.03 -15.23 -23.69
CA ALA A 586 3.20 -14.85 -24.46
C ALA A 586 3.02 -13.43 -25.03
N ILE A 587 4.02 -12.58 -24.83
CA ILE A 587 4.07 -11.21 -25.38
C ILE A 587 5.34 -11.02 -26.21
N SER A 588 5.30 -10.10 -27.16
CA SER A 588 6.49 -9.60 -27.87
C SER A 588 6.63 -8.10 -27.65
N PHE A 589 7.86 -7.65 -27.42
CA PHE A 589 8.19 -6.25 -27.15
C PHE A 589 9.59 -5.91 -27.64
N GLN A 590 9.89 -4.62 -27.75
CA GLN A 590 11.21 -4.13 -28.13
C GLN A 590 11.92 -3.49 -26.94
N SER A 591 13.18 -3.86 -26.72
CA SER A 591 14.02 -3.25 -25.70
C SER A 591 15.46 -3.11 -26.20
N ASN A 592 16.02 -1.91 -26.05
CA ASN A 592 17.39 -1.57 -26.49
C ASN A 592 17.71 -1.97 -27.95
N GLY A 593 16.73 -1.85 -28.85
CA GLY A 593 16.88 -2.21 -30.28
C GLY A 593 16.94 -3.71 -30.57
N SER A 594 16.57 -4.57 -29.61
CA SER A 594 16.33 -6.00 -29.82
C SER A 594 14.85 -6.30 -29.64
N ASP A 595 14.31 -7.17 -30.50
CA ASP A 595 13.01 -7.81 -30.29
C ASP A 595 13.15 -8.93 -29.25
N TYR A 596 12.14 -9.08 -28.40
CA TYR A 596 12.05 -10.13 -27.38
C TYR A 596 10.69 -10.82 -27.45
N ILE A 597 10.67 -12.13 -27.21
CA ILE A 597 9.43 -12.82 -26.83
C ILE A 597 9.54 -13.20 -25.35
N GLN A 598 8.60 -12.73 -24.53
CA GLN A 598 8.50 -13.15 -23.14
C GLN A 598 7.30 -14.08 -22.96
N ILE A 599 7.59 -15.30 -22.50
CA ILE A 599 6.57 -16.22 -22.01
C ILE A 599 6.51 -16.09 -20.49
N LYS A 600 5.31 -15.90 -19.95
CA LYS A 600 5.03 -15.93 -18.51
C LYS A 600 4.16 -17.13 -18.20
N ALA A 601 4.48 -17.86 -17.13
CA ALA A 601 3.73 -19.04 -16.72
C ALA A 601 3.76 -19.24 -15.20
N VAL A 602 2.59 -19.47 -14.62
CA VAL A 602 2.40 -19.79 -13.20
C VAL A 602 2.04 -21.27 -13.05
N ASN A 603 2.65 -21.95 -12.08
CA ASN A 603 2.27 -23.27 -11.62
C ASN A 603 1.74 -23.15 -10.19
N PHE A 604 0.43 -23.38 -10.03
CA PHE A 604 -0.30 -23.32 -8.78
C PHE A 604 -0.43 -24.71 -8.10
N ALA A 605 0.27 -25.73 -8.60
CA ALA A 605 0.29 -27.06 -8.00
C ALA A 605 1.55 -27.30 -7.14
N ASN A 606 1.45 -28.27 -6.23
CA ASN A 606 2.55 -28.80 -5.41
C ASN A 606 3.48 -29.77 -6.16
N VAL A 607 3.30 -29.94 -7.47
CA VAL A 607 4.12 -30.82 -8.32
C VAL A 607 4.90 -30.02 -9.36
N THR A 608 6.02 -30.57 -9.83
CA THR A 608 6.80 -29.99 -10.93
C THR A 608 6.06 -30.18 -12.25
N VAL A 609 6.06 -29.18 -13.12
CA VAL A 609 5.40 -29.25 -14.45
C VAL A 609 6.38 -28.97 -15.58
N GLU A 610 6.40 -29.84 -16.59
CA GLU A 610 7.08 -29.60 -17.87
C GLU A 610 6.20 -28.71 -18.77
N LEU A 611 6.56 -27.43 -18.95
CA LEU A 611 5.94 -26.52 -19.93
C LEU A 611 6.62 -26.69 -21.29
N LYS A 612 5.92 -27.31 -22.25
CA LYS A 612 6.40 -27.50 -23.62
C LYS A 612 5.96 -26.33 -24.48
N VAL A 613 6.90 -25.51 -24.93
CA VAL A 613 6.65 -24.34 -25.77
C VAL A 613 6.89 -24.71 -27.23
N LYS A 614 5.84 -24.62 -28.05
CA LYS A 614 5.91 -24.75 -29.52
C LYS A 614 5.71 -23.38 -30.14
N MET A 615 6.78 -22.79 -30.67
CA MET A 615 6.69 -21.52 -31.41
C MET A 615 6.57 -21.79 -32.92
N THR A 616 5.64 -21.09 -33.56
CA THR A 616 5.50 -21.01 -35.02
C THR A 616 5.67 -19.56 -35.48
N GLY A 617 5.72 -19.31 -36.80
CA GLY A 617 5.81 -17.96 -37.37
C GLY A 617 7.22 -17.36 -37.48
N LEU A 618 8.19 -17.86 -36.70
CA LEU A 618 9.59 -17.36 -36.69
C LEU A 618 10.41 -17.72 -37.95
N GLU A 619 10.02 -18.76 -38.69
CA GLU A 619 10.81 -19.43 -39.74
C GLU A 619 11.13 -18.57 -40.99
N SER A 620 10.50 -17.40 -41.13
CA SER A 620 10.64 -16.53 -42.30
C SER A 620 11.85 -15.56 -42.24
N SER A 621 12.66 -15.62 -41.19
CA SER A 621 13.73 -14.65 -40.92
C SER A 621 15.05 -15.34 -40.54
N ASN A 622 16.19 -14.71 -40.87
CA ASN A 622 17.55 -15.17 -40.48
C ASN A 622 17.85 -14.98 -38.97
N THR A 623 16.83 -15.13 -38.13
CA THR A 623 16.83 -14.72 -36.73
C THR A 623 17.51 -15.78 -35.88
N LYS A 624 18.64 -15.41 -35.29
CA LYS A 624 19.29 -16.20 -34.25
C LYS A 624 18.53 -16.04 -32.95
N VAL A 625 17.49 -16.85 -32.75
CA VAL A 625 16.77 -16.89 -31.48
C VAL A 625 17.71 -17.43 -30.41
N SER A 626 17.79 -16.74 -29.27
CA SER A 626 18.68 -17.14 -28.18
C SER A 626 18.06 -16.67 -26.87
N ALA A 627 17.47 -17.62 -26.13
CA ALA A 627 16.94 -17.30 -24.81
C ALA A 627 18.03 -16.66 -23.95
N LYS A 628 17.68 -15.54 -23.32
CA LYS A 628 18.61 -14.73 -22.53
C LYS A 628 18.41 -14.94 -21.05
N LYS A 629 17.16 -15.04 -20.60
CA LYS A 629 16.82 -14.85 -19.19
C LYS A 629 15.66 -15.71 -18.75
N LYS A 630 15.77 -16.31 -17.56
CA LYS A 630 14.69 -16.92 -16.80
C LYS A 630 14.58 -16.21 -15.46
N LYS A 631 13.40 -15.71 -15.11
CA LYS A 631 13.05 -15.13 -13.81
C LYS A 631 12.09 -16.07 -13.10
N VAL A 632 12.28 -16.36 -11.80
CA VAL A 632 11.41 -17.28 -11.02
C VAL A 632 11.09 -16.71 -9.65
N LEU A 633 9.81 -16.64 -9.30
CA LEU A 633 9.33 -16.43 -7.94
C LEU A 633 8.81 -17.77 -7.38
N THR A 634 9.40 -18.26 -6.29
CA THR A 634 9.02 -19.51 -5.60
C THR A 634 9.70 -19.54 -4.22
N SER A 635 9.36 -20.51 -3.37
CA SER A 635 9.96 -20.74 -2.05
C SER A 635 9.82 -22.20 -1.61
N ALA A 636 10.44 -22.55 -0.48
CA ALA A 636 10.35 -23.88 0.12
C ALA A 636 8.94 -24.21 0.65
N SER A 637 8.19 -23.20 1.12
CA SER A 637 6.79 -23.34 1.50
C SER A 637 5.92 -22.27 0.83
N VAL A 638 4.69 -22.65 0.46
CA VAL A 638 3.74 -21.75 -0.21
C VAL A 638 3.18 -20.68 0.74
N MET A 639 3.34 -20.87 2.05
CA MET A 639 2.90 -19.93 3.09
C MET A 639 4.02 -19.00 3.57
N ASP A 640 5.19 -19.04 2.93
CA ASP A 640 6.32 -18.18 3.30
C ASP A 640 6.00 -16.70 2.99
N GLU A 641 6.50 -15.79 3.83
CA GLU A 641 6.30 -14.33 3.75
C GLU A 641 7.64 -13.59 3.78
N ASN A 642 7.74 -12.44 3.10
CA ASN A 642 8.86 -11.50 3.29
C ASN A 642 8.70 -10.75 4.63
N SER A 643 9.80 -10.28 5.20
CA SER A 643 9.82 -9.59 6.50
C SER A 643 11.05 -8.69 6.65
N PHE A 644 11.08 -7.76 7.61
CA PHE A 644 12.26 -6.90 7.79
C PHE A 644 13.57 -7.66 8.07
N SER A 645 13.52 -8.87 8.67
CA SER A 645 14.70 -9.70 8.88
C SER A 645 15.11 -10.50 7.62
N ASN A 646 14.18 -10.78 6.71
CA ASN A 646 14.42 -11.43 5.42
C ASN A 646 13.58 -10.73 4.33
N PRO A 647 13.97 -9.52 3.87
CA PRO A 647 13.13 -8.69 3.00
C PRO A 647 12.96 -9.27 1.59
N GLU A 648 13.90 -10.13 1.17
CA GLU A 648 13.95 -10.78 -0.14
C GLU A 648 13.89 -12.32 -0.03
N MET A 649 13.27 -12.86 1.04
CA MET A 649 13.10 -14.32 1.19
C MET A 649 12.44 -14.96 -0.04
N ILE A 650 11.46 -14.25 -0.59
CA ILE A 650 10.71 -14.57 -1.79
C ILE A 650 10.83 -13.34 -2.70
N ALA A 651 11.97 -13.25 -3.37
CA ALA A 651 12.22 -12.30 -4.44
C ALA A 651 12.62 -13.05 -5.73
N PRO A 652 12.36 -12.48 -6.92
CA PRO A 652 12.55 -13.20 -8.17
C PRO A 652 14.01 -13.54 -8.44
N GLN A 653 14.31 -14.83 -8.62
CA GLN A 653 15.65 -15.32 -8.93
C GLN A 653 15.87 -15.32 -10.45
N GLU A 654 16.93 -14.66 -10.90
CA GLU A 654 17.26 -14.48 -12.31
C GLU A 654 18.45 -15.35 -12.75
N THR A 655 18.30 -16.07 -13.86
CA THR A 655 19.34 -16.97 -14.40
C THR A 655 19.41 -16.87 -15.93
N LEU A 656 20.58 -17.13 -16.50
CA LEU A 656 20.71 -17.36 -17.95
C LEU A 656 20.07 -18.71 -18.29
N VAL A 657 19.28 -18.75 -19.36
CA VAL A 657 18.61 -19.96 -19.83
C VAL A 657 18.98 -20.22 -21.28
N VAL A 658 19.25 -21.48 -21.64
CA VAL A 658 19.44 -21.88 -23.04
C VAL A 658 18.08 -22.15 -23.66
N MET A 659 17.86 -21.72 -24.90
CA MET A 659 16.61 -21.98 -25.63
C MET A 659 16.33 -23.50 -25.68
N ARG A 660 15.12 -23.89 -25.29
CA ARG A 660 14.63 -25.28 -25.25
C ARG A 660 13.15 -25.30 -25.60
N GLU A 661 12.69 -26.41 -26.18
CA GLU A 661 11.26 -26.67 -26.37
C GLU A 661 10.54 -26.97 -25.05
N THR A 662 11.25 -27.35 -23.99
CA THR A 662 10.67 -27.67 -22.68
C THR A 662 11.33 -26.85 -21.58
N PHE A 663 10.51 -26.14 -20.82
CA PHE A 663 10.86 -25.43 -19.59
C PHE A 663 10.31 -26.18 -18.37
N VAL A 664 11.02 -26.09 -17.24
CA VAL A 664 10.58 -26.68 -15.98
C VAL A 664 10.03 -25.58 -15.08
N LEU A 665 8.76 -25.72 -14.71
CA LEU A 665 8.08 -24.94 -13.67
C LEU A 665 8.17 -25.72 -12.36
N ALA A 666 8.74 -25.10 -11.33
CA ALA A 666 8.82 -25.70 -10.00
C ALA A 666 7.40 -25.77 -9.36
N PRO A 667 7.18 -26.64 -8.35
CA PRO A 667 6.00 -26.55 -7.49
C PRO A 667 5.82 -25.11 -7.00
N TYR A 668 4.58 -24.62 -6.99
CA TYR A 668 4.24 -23.28 -6.51
C TYR A 668 5.22 -22.20 -6.99
N SER A 669 5.21 -21.91 -8.29
CA SER A 669 6.14 -20.95 -8.88
C SER A 669 5.52 -20.10 -9.99
N PHE A 670 5.98 -18.85 -10.10
CA PHE A 670 5.71 -17.99 -11.25
C PHE A 670 7.02 -17.73 -11.97
N SER A 671 7.06 -18.01 -13.28
CA SER A 671 8.26 -17.91 -14.10
C SER A 671 8.02 -17.02 -15.32
N SER A 672 9.05 -16.26 -15.72
CA SER A 672 9.14 -15.73 -17.08
C SER A 672 10.41 -16.20 -17.79
N PHE A 673 10.32 -16.25 -19.11
CA PHE A 673 11.38 -16.66 -20.02
C PHE A 673 11.47 -15.64 -21.15
N ASP A 674 12.58 -14.90 -21.23
CA ASP A 674 12.86 -13.95 -22.31
C ASP A 674 13.69 -14.65 -23.40
N ILE A 675 13.13 -14.71 -24.61
CA ILE A 675 13.56 -15.50 -25.77
C ILE A 675 14.02 -14.59 -26.92
#